data_AF-A0A4V1L508-F1
#
_entry.id   AF-A0A4V1L508-F1
#
_cell.length_a   1.000
_cell.length_b   1.000
_cell.length_c   1.000
_cell.angle_alpha   90.00
_cell.angle_beta   90.00
_cell.angle_gamma   90.00
#
_symmetry.space_group_name_H-M   'P 1'
#
loop_
_entity.id
_entity.type
_entity.pdbx_description
1 polymer ?
#
loop_
_entity_poly.entity_id
_entity_poly.type
_entity_poly.pdbx_seq_one_letter_code
_entity_poly.pdbx_strand_id
1 'polypeptide(L)'
;MNPAPNEPGLASRVARVSLVLLAIAFIAVVLLVIAILVFPLSQSGKVKDEAMLAGRLAESFPAADEDYFHDMDGGIPLSADEAKGRNNWIVWTAGNDRFWDLLSVKSVGTLDFIKTLSSRPGLPASRDNRWEYLGLVNEPCYEKATQPDPVYGLWLDKRKPECGPDPFANEVKYPGVKIGARVSQTGSFYGYGTGVIGLRLFPNPDFDAAAKAKWDPVRYYTDPAYYNDRNLVKPYRVGMSCGFCHVGPNPLKPPVDPNNPKFENLSSMVGAQYFWIDRIFGWEHDQSSFAFQLFHTSRPGSLDTSLVSTDNIVNPRTMNAVYGLPARLAMASKWGQEKLADGNLNNKQFNDFVPAGSPLAQYYQAPDHVEAAHILKDGSDSVGALGALNRVFINIGLFSEEWLQHFNALVGGKKVTPIEIAVAEKNSSYWKATENQTPYLAQFILKATGAHHLADAPNGSSYLTKDQEQLKRGKIVFAERCARCHSSKLPDLAFGEGLANCAGKDYLNCFDRYWKLTETDDFKAKMRDIVLKDDFLKDNYLSTDARIPVTLLQTNACSPLATNALEGNIWDNFSSRSYKDLPSVGEITVRDPYTGKPSQYAMPAGGRGYTRVPSLISVWSTAPLLQNNSLGHFEASPSIDARVRSFNDAIEQLLWPEKRAKDADQKQNLPDGVALLDGPGPTLVDRTTQRSYLRVASGYLPAPLSSPTAATIEHALIPWLFGKDGIQIGPIPAGTPVNLLATVDLMSDSTNRLERIEHNTKVVALLLKLKWDLQRLPANPTDEEVRKIFANVEPDLVHFDKCPDFVVNRGHYFGTDLLPGEPGLSDQDKMALIEFLKTF
;
A
#
# COMPACT_ATOMS: atom_id res chain seq x y z
N MET A 1 -65.69 20.15 28.17
CA MET A 1 -65.60 18.77 27.67
C MET A 1 -65.05 18.83 26.25
N ASN A 2 -63.76 18.56 26.06
CA ASN A 2 -63.17 18.37 24.73
C ASN A 2 -63.15 16.86 24.42
N PRO A 3 -63.51 16.42 23.20
CA PRO A 3 -63.57 15.00 22.87
C PRO A 3 -62.15 14.45 22.61
N ALA A 4 -61.93 13.21 23.02
CA ALA A 4 -60.69 12.47 22.78
C ALA A 4 -60.48 12.18 21.28
N PRO A 5 -59.22 12.13 20.80
CA PRO A 5 -58.95 11.79 19.41
C PRO A 5 -59.19 10.29 19.15
N ASN A 6 -59.95 10.01 18.08
CA ASN A 6 -60.25 8.66 17.61
C ASN A 6 -58.96 7.92 17.19
N GLU A 7 -58.70 6.76 17.77
CA GLU A 7 -57.66 5.85 17.26
C GLU A 7 -58.07 5.27 15.89
N PRO A 8 -57.14 5.17 14.92
CA PRO A 8 -57.41 4.53 13.64
C PRO A 8 -57.63 3.02 13.82
N GLY A 9 -58.78 2.52 13.32
CA GLY A 9 -59.20 1.13 13.43
C GLY A 9 -58.24 0.12 12.79
N LEU A 10 -58.26 -1.12 13.30
CA LEU A 10 -57.37 -2.24 12.96
C LEU A 10 -57.16 -2.44 11.44
N ALA A 11 -58.21 -2.27 10.62
CA ALA A 11 -58.15 -2.40 9.17
C ALA A 11 -57.25 -1.34 8.49
N SER A 12 -57.21 -0.11 9.02
CA SER A 12 -56.34 0.97 8.53
C SER A 12 -54.86 0.70 8.86
N ARG A 13 -54.59 0.10 10.03
CA ARG A 13 -53.23 -0.34 10.40
C ARG A 13 -52.74 -1.49 9.52
N VAL A 14 -53.59 -2.49 9.26
CA VAL A 14 -53.26 -3.63 8.39
C VAL A 14 -53.04 -3.20 6.93
N ALA A 15 -53.86 -2.27 6.41
CA ALA A 15 -53.68 -1.71 5.07
C ALA A 15 -52.37 -0.91 4.93
N ARG A 16 -52.01 -0.09 5.93
CA ARG A 16 -50.72 0.63 5.96
C ARG A 16 -49.52 -0.32 6.04
N VAL A 17 -49.59 -1.36 6.88
CA VAL A 17 -48.52 -2.36 6.98
C VAL A 17 -48.37 -3.14 5.67
N SER A 18 -49.47 -3.50 5.00
CA SER A 18 -49.44 -4.19 3.72
C SER A 18 -48.86 -3.32 2.59
N LEU A 19 -49.19 -2.02 2.57
CA LEU A 19 -48.62 -1.05 1.62
C LEU A 19 -47.11 -0.83 1.85
N VAL A 20 -46.67 -0.77 3.12
CA VAL A 20 -45.25 -0.67 3.46
C VAL A 20 -44.49 -1.93 3.06
N LEU A 21 -45.05 -3.12 3.31
CA LEU A 21 -44.44 -4.39 2.89
C LEU A 21 -44.36 -4.53 1.37
N LEU A 22 -45.39 -4.09 0.63
CA LEU A 22 -45.38 -4.05 -0.84
C LEU A 22 -44.37 -3.04 -1.37
N ALA A 23 -44.23 -1.87 -0.74
CA ALA A 23 -43.21 -0.89 -1.10
C ALA A 23 -41.78 -1.40 -0.83
N ILE A 24 -41.56 -2.09 0.30
CA ILE A 24 -40.28 -2.72 0.63
C ILE A 24 -39.97 -3.85 -0.36
N ALA A 25 -40.94 -4.70 -0.69
CA ALA A 25 -40.76 -5.76 -1.68
C ALA A 25 -40.46 -5.18 -3.07
N PHE A 26 -41.14 -4.10 -3.46
CA PHE A 26 -40.88 -3.40 -4.71
C PHE A 26 -39.49 -2.76 -4.74
N ILE A 27 -39.07 -2.09 -3.66
CA ILE A 27 -37.72 -1.52 -3.54
C ILE A 27 -36.66 -2.62 -3.56
N ALA A 28 -36.89 -3.76 -2.88
CA ALA A 28 -35.97 -4.89 -2.90
C ALA A 28 -35.86 -5.51 -4.29
N VAL A 29 -36.97 -5.66 -5.03
CA VAL A 29 -36.98 -6.12 -6.43
C VAL A 29 -36.28 -5.10 -7.34
N VAL A 30 -36.52 -3.80 -7.16
CA VAL A 30 -35.84 -2.75 -7.92
C VAL A 30 -34.33 -2.73 -7.62
N LEU A 31 -33.92 -2.87 -6.36
CA LEU A 31 -32.51 -2.99 -5.98
C LEU A 31 -31.87 -4.28 -6.49
N LEU A 32 -32.61 -5.39 -6.53
CA LEU A 32 -32.17 -6.66 -7.11
C LEU A 32 -32.03 -6.56 -8.63
N VAL A 33 -32.99 -5.92 -9.31
CA VAL A 33 -32.96 -5.67 -10.75
C VAL A 33 -31.86 -4.67 -11.11
N ILE A 34 -31.64 -3.63 -10.30
CA ILE A 34 -30.50 -2.70 -10.41
C ILE A 34 -29.20 -3.49 -10.18
N ALA A 35 -29.11 -4.37 -9.18
CA ALA A 35 -27.92 -5.19 -8.98
C ALA A 35 -27.65 -6.12 -10.18
N ILE A 36 -28.70 -6.69 -10.80
CA ILE A 36 -28.58 -7.55 -11.99
C ILE A 36 -28.25 -6.74 -13.27
N LEU A 37 -28.75 -5.52 -13.40
CA LEU A 37 -28.56 -4.66 -14.58
C LEU A 37 -27.32 -3.75 -14.49
N VAL A 38 -26.84 -3.43 -13.29
CA VAL A 38 -25.70 -2.52 -13.04
C VAL A 38 -24.40 -3.29 -12.82
N PHE A 39 -24.44 -4.53 -12.32
CA PHE A 39 -23.26 -5.40 -12.26
C PHE A 39 -23.29 -6.41 -13.42
N PRO A 40 -22.61 -6.13 -14.56
CA PRO A 40 -22.51 -7.10 -15.63
C PRO A 40 -21.95 -8.43 -15.10
N LEU A 41 -22.45 -9.54 -15.64
CA LEU A 41 -21.89 -10.87 -15.39
C LEU A 41 -20.37 -10.83 -15.63
N SER A 42 -19.60 -11.29 -14.65
CA SER A 42 -18.13 -11.29 -14.73
C SER A 42 -17.66 -11.94 -16.03
N GLN A 43 -16.76 -11.25 -16.74
CA GLN A 43 -16.10 -11.77 -17.95
C GLN A 43 -14.73 -12.38 -17.64
N SER A 44 -14.44 -12.65 -16.37
CA SER A 44 -13.18 -13.27 -15.95
C SER A 44 -12.84 -14.51 -16.78
N GLY A 45 -11.57 -14.62 -17.15
CA GLY A 45 -11.01 -15.67 -18.00
C GLY A 45 -11.20 -15.44 -19.51
N LYS A 46 -11.98 -14.42 -19.92
CA LYS A 46 -12.37 -14.22 -21.33
C LYS A 46 -11.89 -12.90 -21.93
N VAL A 47 -11.57 -11.90 -21.10
CA VAL A 47 -11.10 -10.60 -21.58
C VAL A 47 -9.64 -10.70 -22.02
N LYS A 48 -9.27 -9.85 -22.98
CA LYS A 48 -7.91 -9.70 -23.50
C LYS A 48 -7.42 -8.29 -23.21
N ASP A 49 -6.11 -8.11 -23.06
CA ASP A 49 -5.54 -6.77 -22.93
C ASP A 49 -5.60 -5.97 -24.24
N GLU A 50 -5.48 -4.64 -24.14
CA GLU A 50 -5.52 -3.74 -25.31
C GLU A 50 -4.52 -4.14 -26.41
N ALA A 51 -3.32 -4.63 -26.05
CA ALA A 51 -2.30 -5.07 -26.99
C ALA A 51 -2.77 -6.29 -27.80
N MET A 52 -3.30 -7.31 -27.14
CA MET A 52 -3.79 -8.52 -27.79
C MET A 52 -5.05 -8.25 -28.63
N LEU A 53 -5.92 -7.34 -28.18
CA LEU A 53 -7.06 -6.86 -28.98
C LEU A 53 -6.62 -6.17 -30.27
N ALA A 54 -5.50 -5.43 -30.22
CA ALA A 54 -4.88 -4.82 -31.39
C ALA A 54 -4.04 -5.79 -32.24
N GLY A 55 -4.06 -7.10 -31.92
CA GLY A 55 -3.30 -8.12 -32.65
C GLY A 55 -1.78 -8.04 -32.44
N ARG A 56 -1.33 -7.37 -31.37
CA ARG A 56 0.09 -7.18 -31.07
C ARG A 56 0.58 -8.23 -30.06
N LEU A 57 1.65 -8.93 -30.43
CA LEU A 57 2.21 -10.03 -29.66
C LEU A 57 3.30 -9.54 -28.68
N ALA A 58 3.60 -10.36 -27.66
CA ALA A 58 4.53 -10.03 -26.58
C ALA A 58 5.95 -9.72 -27.07
N GLU A 59 6.41 -10.40 -28.11
CA GLU A 59 7.76 -10.28 -28.69
C GLU A 59 7.99 -8.90 -29.31
N SER A 60 6.92 -8.15 -29.60
CA SER A 60 6.98 -6.80 -30.14
C SER A 60 7.12 -5.70 -29.07
N PHE A 61 7.30 -6.09 -27.80
CA PHE A 61 7.60 -5.21 -26.68
C PHE A 61 9.00 -5.51 -26.13
N PRO A 62 10.08 -5.21 -26.87
CA PRO A 62 11.43 -5.44 -26.39
C PRO A 62 11.76 -4.56 -25.18
N ALA A 63 12.58 -5.08 -24.27
CA ALA A 63 13.12 -4.30 -23.17
C ALA A 63 13.99 -3.14 -23.68
N ALA A 64 13.81 -1.97 -23.08
CA ALA A 64 14.61 -0.79 -23.36
C ALA A 64 16.08 -0.99 -22.96
N ASP A 65 16.99 -0.82 -23.90
CA ASP A 65 18.43 -1.07 -23.73
C ASP A 65 19.26 0.21 -23.52
N GLU A 66 18.61 1.36 -23.35
CA GLU A 66 19.31 2.63 -23.12
C GLU A 66 19.93 2.71 -21.72
N ASP A 67 21.19 3.15 -21.63
CA ASP A 67 21.84 3.42 -20.35
C ASP A 67 21.52 4.84 -19.83
N TYR A 68 20.23 5.19 -19.82
CA TYR A 68 19.77 6.55 -19.50
C TYR A 68 19.99 6.92 -18.02
N PHE A 69 19.74 5.97 -17.12
CA PHE A 69 19.80 6.18 -15.68
C PHE A 69 21.18 5.87 -15.07
N HIS A 70 22.27 5.88 -15.87
CA HIS A 70 23.60 5.39 -15.48
C HIS A 70 24.10 5.94 -14.14
N ASP A 71 23.85 7.22 -13.85
CA ASP A 71 24.28 7.89 -12.62
C ASP A 71 23.49 7.48 -11.35
N MET A 72 22.29 6.91 -11.50
CA MET A 72 21.49 6.46 -10.36
C MET A 72 22.15 5.30 -9.61
N ASP A 73 21.67 5.00 -8.41
CA ASP A 73 22.10 3.82 -7.63
C ASP A 73 23.60 3.81 -7.35
N GLY A 74 24.17 5.01 -7.17
CA GLY A 74 25.59 5.21 -6.90
C GLY A 74 26.48 5.12 -8.15
N GLY A 75 25.92 5.06 -9.35
CA GLY A 75 26.68 4.94 -10.60
C GLY A 75 27.29 3.54 -10.77
N ILE A 76 26.65 2.50 -10.23
CA ILE A 76 27.14 1.14 -10.36
C ILE A 76 27.25 0.75 -11.84
N PRO A 77 28.39 0.17 -12.29
CA PRO A 77 28.55 -0.21 -13.68
C PRO A 77 27.62 -1.38 -14.00
N LEU A 78 26.68 -1.22 -14.94
CA LEU A 78 25.74 -2.27 -15.33
C LEU A 78 26.13 -2.91 -16.68
N SER A 79 25.85 -4.20 -16.83
CA SER A 79 25.81 -4.84 -18.15
C SER A 79 24.61 -4.33 -18.96
N ALA A 80 24.57 -4.61 -20.26
CA ALA A 80 23.43 -4.22 -21.10
C ALA A 80 22.10 -4.84 -20.60
N ASP A 81 22.15 -6.08 -20.10
CA ASP A 81 20.96 -6.77 -19.59
C ASP A 81 20.55 -6.26 -18.20
N GLU A 82 21.51 -5.89 -17.35
CA GLU A 82 21.21 -5.23 -16.08
C GLU A 82 20.64 -3.81 -16.32
N ALA A 83 21.12 -3.08 -17.32
CA ALA A 83 20.56 -1.78 -17.71
C ALA A 83 19.11 -1.90 -18.18
N LYS A 84 18.78 -2.93 -18.98
CA LYS A 84 17.38 -3.27 -19.31
C LYS A 84 16.55 -3.54 -18.06
N GLY A 85 17.11 -4.26 -17.09
CA GLY A 85 16.46 -4.50 -15.80
C GLY A 85 16.13 -3.22 -15.04
N ARG A 86 17.07 -2.28 -14.98
CA ARG A 86 16.86 -0.96 -14.37
C ARG A 86 15.80 -0.15 -15.12
N ASN A 87 15.81 -0.16 -16.46
CA ASN A 87 14.78 0.50 -17.25
C ASN A 87 13.40 -0.12 -17.03
N ASN A 88 13.33 -1.45 -16.96
CA ASN A 88 12.09 -2.16 -16.66
C ASN A 88 11.54 -1.73 -15.28
N TRP A 89 12.40 -1.61 -14.28
CA TRP A 89 12.03 -1.12 -12.95
C TRP A 89 11.51 0.33 -12.96
N ILE A 90 12.18 1.24 -13.68
CA ILE A 90 11.95 2.68 -13.58
C ILE A 90 10.91 3.22 -14.57
N VAL A 91 10.73 2.61 -15.75
CA VAL A 91 9.86 3.18 -16.81
C VAL A 91 8.86 2.24 -17.45
N TRP A 92 8.93 0.92 -17.24
CA TRP A 92 7.95 -0.01 -17.81
C TRP A 92 6.61 0.08 -17.08
N THR A 93 5.56 0.42 -17.83
CA THR A 93 4.18 0.56 -17.32
C THR A 93 3.25 -0.57 -17.76
N ALA A 94 3.68 -1.39 -18.72
CA ALA A 94 2.96 -2.58 -19.18
C ALA A 94 1.47 -2.34 -19.54
N GLY A 95 1.14 -1.19 -20.14
CA GLY A 95 -0.23 -0.84 -20.52
C GLY A 95 -1.17 -0.48 -19.36
N ASN A 96 -0.64 -0.27 -18.15
CA ASN A 96 -1.45 0.08 -16.98
C ASN A 96 -2.00 1.51 -17.00
N ASP A 97 -1.73 2.32 -18.03
CA ASP A 97 -2.33 3.64 -18.18
C ASP A 97 -3.87 3.56 -18.29
N ARG A 98 -4.39 2.44 -18.85
CA ARG A 98 -5.82 2.11 -18.81
C ARG A 98 -6.35 2.00 -17.38
N PHE A 99 -5.61 1.32 -16.51
CA PHE A 99 -6.03 1.09 -15.12
C PHE A 99 -6.19 2.41 -14.37
N TRP A 100 -5.17 3.28 -14.45
CA TRP A 100 -5.16 4.55 -13.74
C TRP A 100 -6.19 5.54 -14.29
N ASP A 101 -6.44 5.52 -15.60
CA ASP A 101 -7.55 6.29 -16.21
C ASP A 101 -8.91 5.83 -15.67
N LEU A 102 -9.15 4.51 -15.62
CA LEU A 102 -10.38 3.95 -15.03
C LEU A 102 -10.52 4.26 -13.54
N LEU A 103 -9.44 4.20 -12.77
CA LEU A 103 -9.48 4.57 -11.35
C LEU A 103 -9.81 6.05 -11.14
N SER A 104 -9.36 6.94 -12.03
CA SER A 104 -9.75 8.36 -11.95
C SER A 104 -11.28 8.54 -11.97
N VAL A 105 -11.98 7.74 -12.77
CA VAL A 105 -13.45 7.72 -12.82
C VAL A 105 -14.06 6.98 -11.61
N LYS A 106 -13.55 5.80 -11.26
CA LYS A 106 -14.08 4.99 -10.15
C LYS A 106 -13.91 5.65 -8.78
N SER A 107 -12.93 6.53 -8.64
CA SER A 107 -12.68 7.32 -7.43
C SER A 107 -13.63 8.51 -7.24
N VAL A 108 -14.63 8.66 -8.12
CA VAL A 108 -15.70 9.67 -8.05
C VAL A 108 -15.19 11.11 -7.90
N GLY A 109 -14.08 11.44 -8.57
CA GLY A 109 -13.47 12.77 -8.60
C GLY A 109 -12.27 12.96 -7.67
N THR A 110 -11.96 11.97 -6.82
CA THR A 110 -10.86 12.05 -5.85
C THR A 110 -9.48 12.00 -6.52
N LEU A 111 -9.29 11.07 -7.47
CA LEU A 111 -8.02 10.85 -8.17
C LEU A 111 -8.02 11.51 -9.54
N ASP A 112 -7.00 12.35 -9.81
CA ASP A 112 -6.71 12.83 -11.16
C ASP A 112 -5.21 13.13 -11.34
N PHE A 113 -4.45 12.16 -11.88
CA PHE A 113 -3.01 12.33 -12.04
C PHE A 113 -2.59 13.46 -12.98
N ILE A 114 -3.40 13.85 -13.96
CA ILE A 114 -3.04 14.99 -14.82
C ILE A 114 -3.03 16.28 -13.99
N LYS A 115 -3.96 16.43 -13.03
CA LYS A 115 -3.96 17.55 -12.08
C LYS A 115 -2.82 17.42 -11.06
N THR A 116 -2.56 16.24 -10.51
CA THR A 116 -1.43 16.00 -9.58
C THR A 116 -0.08 16.34 -10.22
N LEU A 117 0.09 16.08 -11.52
CA LEU A 117 1.32 16.38 -12.27
C LEU A 117 1.43 17.84 -12.71
N SER A 118 0.33 18.59 -12.67
CA SER A 118 0.21 19.90 -13.30
C SER A 118 0.90 21.00 -12.51
N SER A 119 1.57 21.90 -13.22
CA SER A 119 2.13 23.14 -12.68
C SER A 119 1.18 24.34 -12.88
N ARG A 120 -0.13 24.10 -13.10
CA ARG A 120 -1.10 25.18 -13.34
C ARG A 120 -1.22 26.10 -12.11
N PRO A 121 -1.23 27.44 -12.29
CA PRO A 121 -1.50 28.37 -11.20
C PRO A 121 -2.83 28.08 -10.47
N GLY A 122 -2.78 28.08 -9.14
CA GLY A 122 -3.94 27.84 -8.27
C GLY A 122 -4.08 26.40 -7.76
N LEU A 123 -3.28 25.45 -8.27
CA LEU A 123 -3.13 24.12 -7.65
C LEU A 123 -2.17 24.18 -6.45
N PRO A 124 -2.32 23.28 -5.46
CA PRO A 124 -1.50 23.33 -4.24
C PRO A 124 -0.03 22.93 -4.47
N ALA A 125 0.25 22.17 -5.53
CA ALA A 125 1.58 21.75 -5.92
C ALA A 125 1.90 22.13 -7.36
N SER A 126 3.18 22.33 -7.63
CA SER A 126 3.78 22.46 -8.95
C SER A 126 5.18 21.81 -8.93
N ARG A 127 5.93 21.88 -10.02
CA ARG A 127 7.34 21.42 -10.02
C ARG A 127 8.16 21.95 -8.82
N ASP A 128 7.97 23.22 -8.46
CA ASP A 128 8.85 23.94 -7.53
C ASP A 128 8.66 23.56 -6.06
N ASN A 129 7.59 22.83 -5.72
CA ASN A 129 7.26 22.49 -4.33
C ASN A 129 6.62 21.09 -4.16
N ARG A 130 6.54 20.27 -5.22
CA ARG A 130 5.91 18.95 -5.13
C ARG A 130 6.71 17.97 -4.27
N TRP A 131 7.99 18.21 -4.04
CA TRP A 131 8.74 17.44 -3.06
C TRP A 131 8.16 17.62 -1.66
N GLU A 132 8.04 18.85 -1.17
CA GLU A 132 7.56 19.13 0.18
C GLU A 132 6.07 18.82 0.32
N TYR A 133 5.28 19.09 -0.71
CA TYR A 133 3.83 18.92 -0.65
C TYR A 133 3.39 17.47 -0.93
N LEU A 134 3.90 16.83 -1.98
CA LEU A 134 3.48 15.49 -2.41
C LEU A 134 4.49 14.39 -2.09
N GLY A 135 5.76 14.71 -1.87
CA GLY A 135 6.84 13.72 -1.79
C GLY A 135 7.28 13.15 -3.13
N LEU A 136 6.87 13.77 -4.25
CA LEU A 136 7.18 13.26 -5.58
C LEU A 136 8.59 13.67 -6.03
N VAL A 137 9.31 12.72 -6.63
CA VAL A 137 10.64 12.96 -7.20
C VAL A 137 10.51 13.52 -8.60
N ASN A 138 10.97 14.75 -8.77
CA ASN A 138 11.11 15.38 -10.08
C ASN A 138 12.16 14.64 -10.93
N GLU A 139 11.82 14.30 -12.17
CA GLU A 139 12.77 13.74 -13.12
C GLU A 139 13.78 14.84 -13.53
N PRO A 140 15.10 14.57 -13.49
CA PRO A 140 16.10 15.44 -14.09
C PRO A 140 15.81 15.66 -15.59
N CYS A 141 16.34 16.72 -16.20
CA CYS A 141 16.06 17.08 -17.61
C CYS A 141 14.64 17.59 -17.93
N TYR A 142 13.81 17.84 -16.92
CA TYR A 142 12.52 18.54 -17.08
C TYR A 142 12.51 19.89 -16.39
N GLU A 143 11.66 20.79 -16.89
CA GLU A 143 11.41 22.11 -16.33
C GLU A 143 9.91 22.40 -16.21
N LYS A 144 9.57 23.33 -15.30
CA LYS A 144 8.20 23.70 -15.01
C LYS A 144 7.50 24.27 -16.23
N ALA A 145 6.25 23.85 -16.48
CA ALA A 145 5.38 24.55 -17.42
C ALA A 145 5.05 25.96 -16.92
N THR A 146 5.44 26.98 -17.69
CA THR A 146 5.10 28.39 -17.43
C THR A 146 3.87 28.87 -18.20
N GLN A 147 3.37 28.06 -19.13
CA GLN A 147 2.20 28.32 -19.96
C GLN A 147 1.55 26.98 -20.35
N PRO A 148 0.24 26.95 -20.66
CA PRO A 148 -0.41 25.74 -21.13
C PRO A 148 0.23 25.26 -22.44
N ASP A 149 0.26 23.95 -22.67
CA ASP A 149 0.72 23.38 -23.92
C ASP A 149 -0.21 23.80 -25.07
N PRO A 150 0.31 24.03 -26.29
CA PRO A 150 -0.49 24.55 -27.39
C PRO A 150 -1.44 23.52 -28.01
N VAL A 151 -1.32 22.23 -27.67
CA VAL A 151 -2.10 21.15 -28.27
C VAL A 151 -3.37 20.90 -27.47
N TYR A 152 -3.24 20.77 -26.15
CA TYR A 152 -4.33 20.38 -25.26
C TYR A 152 -4.55 21.33 -24.10
N GLY A 153 -3.75 22.39 -23.94
CA GLY A 153 -3.95 23.39 -22.91
C GLY A 153 -3.56 22.95 -21.49
N LEU A 154 -2.80 21.86 -21.35
CA LEU A 154 -2.34 21.30 -20.08
C LEU A 154 -1.02 21.94 -19.62
N TRP A 155 -0.80 21.95 -18.31
CA TRP A 155 0.40 22.55 -17.71
C TRP A 155 1.37 21.47 -17.21
N LEU A 156 1.86 20.61 -18.11
CA LEU A 156 2.78 19.52 -17.81
C LEU A 156 4.23 19.94 -18.03
N ASP A 157 5.13 19.49 -17.15
CA ASP A 157 6.56 19.80 -17.22
C ASP A 157 7.15 19.46 -18.61
N LYS A 158 8.07 20.29 -19.08
CA LYS A 158 8.65 20.20 -20.42
C LYS A 158 10.06 19.67 -20.35
N ARG A 159 10.45 18.84 -21.32
CA ARG A 159 11.82 18.35 -21.43
C ARG A 159 12.72 19.49 -21.89
N LYS A 160 13.86 19.66 -21.22
CA LYS A 160 14.88 20.65 -21.55
C LYS A 160 15.58 20.30 -22.88
N PRO A 161 15.68 21.23 -23.85
CA PRO A 161 16.28 20.95 -25.15
C PRO A 161 17.72 20.41 -25.09
N GLU A 162 18.53 20.88 -24.14
CA GLU A 162 19.92 20.47 -23.95
C GLU A 162 20.09 19.01 -23.51
N CYS A 163 19.04 18.38 -23.01
CA CYS A 163 19.05 16.96 -22.64
C CYS A 163 18.75 16.02 -23.82
N GLY A 164 18.51 16.56 -25.02
CA GLY A 164 18.07 15.77 -26.17
C GLY A 164 16.68 15.15 -25.97
N PRO A 165 16.20 14.34 -26.94
CA PRO A 165 14.92 13.65 -26.81
C PRO A 165 14.92 12.65 -25.65
N ASP A 166 13.73 12.39 -25.10
CA ASP A 166 13.54 11.29 -24.14
C ASP A 166 13.72 9.95 -24.91
N PRO A 167 14.70 9.10 -24.53
CA PRO A 167 14.97 7.87 -25.26
C PRO A 167 13.78 6.91 -25.29
N PHE A 168 12.98 6.90 -24.22
CA PHE A 168 11.84 6.00 -24.10
C PHE A 168 10.62 6.52 -24.88
N ALA A 169 10.61 7.81 -25.24
CA ALA A 169 9.59 8.40 -26.10
C ALA A 169 9.79 8.08 -27.61
N ASN A 170 10.79 7.28 -27.97
CA ASN A 170 11.10 6.94 -29.36
C ASN A 170 10.01 6.03 -29.98
N GLU A 171 9.09 6.62 -30.74
CA GLU A 171 7.97 5.92 -31.37
C GLU A 171 8.38 4.97 -32.51
N VAL A 172 9.58 5.13 -33.07
CA VAL A 172 10.09 4.22 -34.11
C VAL A 172 10.63 2.94 -33.48
N LYS A 173 11.39 3.08 -32.39
CA LYS A 173 11.97 1.95 -31.66
C LYS A 173 10.93 1.24 -30.80
N TYR A 174 10.03 2.01 -30.18
CA TYR A 174 9.02 1.55 -29.24
C TYR A 174 7.60 1.90 -29.72
N PRO A 175 7.18 1.49 -30.92
CA PRO A 175 5.91 1.91 -31.49
C PRO A 175 4.76 1.53 -30.57
N GLY A 176 3.85 2.45 -30.21
CA GLY A 176 2.75 2.19 -29.29
C GLY A 176 1.69 1.22 -29.83
N VAL A 177 0.64 0.97 -29.06
CA VAL A 177 -0.47 0.08 -29.47
C VAL A 177 -1.52 0.86 -30.26
N LYS A 178 -1.83 0.40 -31.48
CA LYS A 178 -2.83 0.99 -32.37
C LYS A 178 -4.23 0.51 -31.99
N ILE A 179 -4.92 1.27 -31.13
CA ILE A 179 -6.29 0.97 -30.67
C ILE A 179 -7.10 2.26 -30.52
N GLY A 180 -8.38 2.25 -30.92
CA GLY A 180 -9.23 3.44 -30.89
C GLY A 180 -8.60 4.65 -31.60
N ALA A 181 -8.63 5.81 -30.95
CA ALA A 181 -8.02 7.06 -31.42
C ALA A 181 -6.47 7.03 -31.48
N ARG A 182 -5.79 6.06 -30.83
CA ARG A 182 -4.33 5.90 -30.95
C ARG A 182 -3.89 5.51 -32.37
N VAL A 183 -4.80 5.12 -33.25
CA VAL A 183 -4.47 4.84 -34.65
C VAL A 183 -3.84 6.05 -35.35
N SER A 184 -4.27 7.27 -35.01
CA SER A 184 -3.71 8.52 -35.57
C SER A 184 -2.54 9.11 -34.79
N GLN A 185 -2.40 8.76 -33.50
CA GLN A 185 -1.32 9.22 -32.63
C GLN A 185 -0.94 8.08 -31.68
N THR A 186 -0.13 7.15 -32.17
CA THR A 186 0.13 5.89 -31.48
C THR A 186 1.10 6.05 -30.30
N GLY A 187 2.05 7.00 -30.40
CA GLY A 187 3.03 7.27 -29.37
C GLY A 187 4.01 6.12 -29.13
N SER A 188 4.74 6.19 -28.01
CA SER A 188 5.62 5.13 -27.55
C SER A 188 4.89 4.20 -26.56
N PHE A 189 5.18 2.89 -26.58
CA PHE A 189 4.67 1.98 -25.55
C PHE A 189 5.34 2.15 -24.17
N TYR A 190 6.45 2.90 -24.08
CA TYR A 190 7.01 3.39 -22.80
C TYR A 190 6.45 4.77 -22.41
N GLY A 191 5.63 5.39 -23.26
CA GLY A 191 5.01 6.70 -23.05
C GLY A 191 6.01 7.86 -23.10
N TYR A 192 5.52 9.07 -22.90
CA TYR A 192 6.34 10.29 -22.78
C TYR A 192 6.59 10.63 -21.30
N GLY A 193 7.76 11.18 -20.96
CA GLY A 193 8.01 11.60 -19.58
C GLY A 193 7.11 12.74 -19.13
N THR A 194 6.67 12.69 -17.87
CA THR A 194 5.77 13.67 -17.24
C THR A 194 6.51 14.75 -16.44
N GLY A 195 7.83 14.60 -16.28
CA GLY A 195 8.65 15.38 -15.35
C GLY A 195 8.69 14.83 -13.92
N VAL A 196 8.00 13.70 -13.65
CA VAL A 196 8.06 12.94 -12.40
C VAL A 196 8.53 11.52 -12.69
N ILE A 197 9.51 11.04 -11.91
CA ILE A 197 10.04 9.68 -12.06
C ILE A 197 8.91 8.66 -11.87
N GLY A 198 8.83 7.72 -12.81
CA GLY A 198 7.91 6.58 -12.75
C GLY A 198 6.47 6.86 -13.21
N LEU A 199 6.15 8.08 -13.64
CA LEU A 199 4.86 8.40 -14.28
C LEU A 199 5.09 8.76 -15.75
N ARG A 200 4.36 8.10 -16.65
CA ARG A 200 4.50 8.22 -18.11
C ARG A 200 3.17 8.58 -18.75
N LEU A 201 3.21 9.37 -19.81
CA LEU A 201 2.05 9.91 -20.51
C LEU A 201 1.77 9.12 -21.80
N PHE A 202 0.53 8.73 -22.02
CA PHE A 202 0.10 7.97 -23.20
C PHE A 202 -1.11 8.64 -23.86
N PRO A 203 -1.16 8.82 -25.19
CA PRO A 203 -2.36 9.33 -25.86
C PRO A 203 -3.58 8.49 -25.47
N ASN A 204 -4.73 9.10 -25.18
CA ASN A 204 -5.90 8.33 -24.75
C ASN A 204 -6.61 7.71 -25.98
N PRO A 205 -6.78 6.38 -26.05
CA PRO A 205 -7.45 5.74 -27.19
C PRO A 205 -8.94 6.08 -27.29
N ASP A 206 -9.55 6.63 -26.23
CA ASP A 206 -10.94 7.07 -26.27
C ASP A 206 -11.08 8.56 -26.68
N PHE A 207 -9.97 9.28 -26.85
CA PHE A 207 -9.97 10.71 -27.21
C PHE A 207 -10.17 10.92 -28.72
N ASP A 208 -11.34 10.49 -29.20
CA ASP A 208 -11.76 10.60 -30.59
C ASP A 208 -12.17 12.04 -30.98
N ALA A 209 -12.71 12.21 -32.19
CA ALA A 209 -13.13 13.53 -32.68
C ALA A 209 -14.23 14.18 -31.82
N ALA A 210 -15.12 13.39 -31.23
CA ALA A 210 -16.19 13.90 -30.37
C ALA A 210 -15.64 14.31 -29.00
N ALA A 211 -14.78 13.49 -28.40
CA ALA A 211 -14.05 13.84 -27.19
C ALA A 211 -13.23 15.12 -27.36
N LYS A 212 -12.51 15.24 -28.49
CA LYS A 212 -11.73 16.43 -28.84
C LYS A 212 -12.61 17.68 -28.98
N ALA A 213 -13.79 17.56 -29.58
CA ALA A 213 -14.72 18.68 -29.71
C ALA A 213 -15.33 19.11 -28.36
N LYS A 214 -15.44 18.18 -27.40
CA LYS A 214 -15.93 18.45 -26.04
C LYS A 214 -14.83 18.99 -25.10
N TRP A 215 -13.56 18.78 -25.42
CA TRP A 215 -12.42 19.15 -24.58
C TRP A 215 -12.31 20.67 -24.39
N ASP A 216 -12.35 21.10 -23.13
CA ASP A 216 -12.13 22.48 -22.71
C ASP A 216 -11.08 22.47 -21.58
N PRO A 217 -9.84 22.88 -21.88
CA PRO A 217 -8.77 22.82 -20.89
C PRO A 217 -8.91 23.84 -19.78
N VAL A 218 -9.65 24.93 -19.98
CA VAL A 218 -9.87 25.91 -18.91
C VAL A 218 -10.85 25.32 -17.90
N ARG A 219 -12.00 24.82 -18.39
CA ARG A 219 -13.04 24.22 -17.55
C ARG A 219 -12.57 22.96 -16.85
N TYR A 220 -11.68 22.18 -17.47
CA TYR A 220 -11.06 21.01 -16.82
C TYR A 220 -10.40 21.36 -15.47
N TYR A 221 -9.87 22.56 -15.31
CA TYR A 221 -9.27 22.99 -14.05
C TYR A 221 -10.15 23.92 -13.20
N THR A 222 -11.18 24.56 -13.75
CA THR A 222 -11.96 25.60 -13.04
C THR A 222 -13.42 25.25 -12.78
N ASP A 223 -13.98 24.23 -13.43
CA ASP A 223 -15.42 23.95 -13.41
C ASP A 223 -15.69 22.52 -12.90
N PRO A 224 -16.06 22.35 -11.61
CA PRO A 224 -16.39 21.06 -11.04
C PRO A 224 -17.48 20.29 -11.80
N ALA A 225 -18.47 20.98 -12.37
CA ALA A 225 -19.52 20.33 -13.13
C ALA A 225 -19.01 19.77 -14.48
N TYR A 226 -17.88 20.29 -14.98
CA TYR A 226 -17.22 19.78 -16.18
C TYR A 226 -16.26 18.63 -15.87
N TYR A 227 -15.33 18.82 -14.93
CA TYR A 227 -14.30 17.81 -14.67
C TYR A 227 -14.76 16.61 -13.84
N ASN A 228 -15.90 16.71 -13.14
CA ASN A 228 -16.55 15.58 -12.48
C ASN A 228 -17.57 14.87 -13.38
N ASP A 229 -17.61 15.15 -14.69
CA ASP A 229 -18.35 14.33 -15.65
C ASP A 229 -17.62 13.02 -15.89
N ARG A 230 -18.23 11.90 -15.48
CA ARG A 230 -17.68 10.55 -15.68
C ARG A 230 -17.39 10.18 -17.15
N ASN A 231 -17.98 10.91 -18.10
CA ASN A 231 -17.79 10.71 -19.54
C ASN A 231 -16.83 11.74 -20.15
N LEU A 232 -16.16 12.56 -19.34
CA LEU A 232 -15.08 13.41 -19.82
C LEU A 232 -13.87 12.55 -20.17
N VAL A 233 -13.52 12.51 -21.45
CA VAL A 233 -12.31 11.85 -21.92
C VAL A 233 -11.17 12.84 -21.95
N LYS A 234 -10.10 12.55 -21.21
CA LYS A 234 -8.87 13.34 -21.17
C LYS A 234 -7.99 13.00 -22.40
N PRO A 235 -7.20 13.95 -22.92
CA PRO A 235 -6.34 13.72 -24.09
C PRO A 235 -5.24 12.68 -23.85
N TYR A 236 -4.86 12.48 -22.59
CA TYR A 236 -3.85 11.52 -22.17
C TYR A 236 -4.35 10.62 -21.04
N ARG A 237 -3.80 9.41 -20.99
CA ARG A 237 -3.78 8.53 -19.82
C ARG A 237 -2.39 8.60 -19.18
N VAL A 238 -2.31 8.40 -17.86
CA VAL A 238 -1.05 8.35 -17.11
C VAL A 238 -0.79 6.90 -16.70
N GLY A 239 0.33 6.34 -17.13
CA GLY A 239 0.82 5.04 -16.67
C GLY A 239 1.85 5.18 -15.55
N MET A 240 1.97 4.13 -14.74
CA MET A 240 2.86 4.08 -13.58
C MET A 240 3.86 2.94 -13.74
N SER A 241 5.11 3.13 -13.34
CA SER A 241 6.09 2.05 -13.20
C SER A 241 6.40 1.80 -11.71
N CYS A 242 7.13 0.73 -11.42
CA CYS A 242 7.63 0.46 -10.06
C CYS A 242 8.49 1.62 -9.53
N GLY A 243 9.17 2.35 -10.42
CA GLY A 243 9.99 3.52 -10.08
C GLY A 243 9.23 4.59 -9.30
N PHE A 244 7.92 4.73 -9.50
CA PHE A 244 7.10 5.70 -8.74
C PHE A 244 7.14 5.41 -7.24
N CYS A 245 7.05 4.14 -6.83
CA CYS A 245 7.03 3.74 -5.42
C CYS A 245 8.41 3.41 -4.85
N HIS A 246 9.42 3.18 -5.72
CA HIS A 246 10.72 2.65 -5.31
C HIS A 246 11.90 3.62 -5.49
N VAL A 247 11.75 4.69 -6.28
CA VAL A 247 12.79 5.71 -6.41
C VAL A 247 12.65 6.77 -5.33
N GLY A 248 13.76 7.07 -4.66
CA GLY A 248 13.87 8.13 -3.66
C GLY A 248 15.28 8.73 -3.61
N PRO A 249 15.49 9.77 -2.78
CA PRO A 249 16.83 10.35 -2.61
C PRO A 249 17.82 9.34 -2.05
N ASN A 250 18.97 9.20 -2.70
CA ASN A 250 20.07 8.35 -2.26
C ASN A 250 20.63 8.87 -0.91
N PRO A 251 20.60 8.08 0.18
CA PRO A 251 21.11 8.51 1.48
C PRO A 251 22.60 8.89 1.50
N LEU A 252 23.41 8.34 0.60
CA LEU A 252 24.85 8.65 0.50
C LEU A 252 25.11 9.90 -0.37
N LYS A 253 24.15 10.32 -1.19
CA LYS A 253 24.26 11.49 -2.07
C LYS A 253 22.93 12.25 -2.11
N PRO A 254 22.37 12.69 -0.97
CA PRO A 254 21.07 13.36 -0.97
C PRO A 254 21.16 14.66 -1.79
N PRO A 255 20.08 15.04 -2.50
CA PRO A 255 20.07 16.28 -3.26
C PRO A 255 20.14 17.47 -2.30
N VAL A 256 20.93 18.49 -2.67
CA VAL A 256 20.96 19.77 -1.95
C VAL A 256 19.62 20.50 -2.11
N ASP A 257 19.06 20.45 -3.32
CA ASP A 257 17.72 20.92 -3.63
C ASP A 257 16.88 19.73 -4.11
N PRO A 258 15.96 19.20 -3.27
CA PRO A 258 15.15 18.05 -3.64
C PRO A 258 14.11 18.35 -4.74
N ASN A 259 13.80 19.62 -5.03
CA ASN A 259 12.98 19.97 -6.19
C ASN A 259 13.76 19.96 -7.51
N ASN A 260 15.10 19.99 -7.45
CA ASN A 260 15.98 19.92 -8.63
C ASN A 260 17.09 18.86 -8.45
N PRO A 261 16.74 17.57 -8.27
CA PRO A 261 17.73 16.53 -8.10
C PRO A 261 18.48 16.25 -9.41
N LYS A 262 19.68 15.67 -9.29
CA LYS A 262 20.37 14.99 -10.39
C LYS A 262 20.15 13.48 -10.29
N PHE A 263 20.41 12.74 -11.36
CA PHE A 263 20.32 11.27 -11.33
C PHE A 263 21.25 10.66 -10.27
N GLU A 264 22.46 11.20 -10.07
CA GLU A 264 23.38 10.77 -8.99
C GLU A 264 22.81 10.90 -7.57
N ASN A 265 21.77 11.72 -7.39
CA ASN A 265 21.10 11.93 -6.11
C ASN A 265 19.98 10.92 -5.83
N LEU A 266 19.70 10.01 -6.76
CA LEU A 266 18.55 9.11 -6.67
C LEU A 266 19.01 7.65 -6.56
N SER A 267 18.27 6.88 -5.76
CA SER A 267 18.34 5.43 -5.75
C SER A 267 16.97 4.85 -6.05
N SER A 268 16.95 3.76 -6.82
CA SER A 268 15.78 2.98 -7.17
C SER A 268 15.47 1.86 -6.19
N MET A 269 16.27 1.71 -5.12
CA MET A 269 16.14 0.64 -4.12
C MET A 269 15.69 1.12 -2.74
N VAL A 270 15.69 2.42 -2.47
CA VAL A 270 15.45 2.98 -1.13
C VAL A 270 13.97 3.11 -0.77
N GLY A 271 13.08 3.06 -1.75
CA GLY A 271 11.65 3.31 -1.56
C GLY A 271 11.30 4.80 -1.60
N ALA A 272 10.05 5.11 -1.93
CA ALA A 272 9.52 6.46 -1.92
C ALA A 272 9.15 6.92 -0.49
N GLN A 273 10.16 7.10 0.35
CA GLN A 273 10.05 7.36 1.80
C GLN A 273 9.30 8.66 2.18
N TYR A 274 9.03 9.53 1.22
CA TYR A 274 8.49 10.87 1.45
C TYR A 274 7.08 11.07 0.87
N PHE A 275 6.49 10.02 0.28
CA PHE A 275 5.18 10.07 -0.39
C PHE A 275 4.03 10.47 0.53
N TRP A 276 3.24 11.44 0.11
CA TRP A 276 1.99 11.86 0.76
C TRP A 276 0.78 11.38 -0.04
N ILE A 277 0.31 10.17 0.26
CA ILE A 277 -0.70 9.47 -0.53
C ILE A 277 -2.05 10.19 -0.50
N ASP A 278 -2.41 10.77 0.63
CA ASP A 278 -3.60 11.60 0.82
C ASP A 278 -3.65 12.82 -0.11
N ARG A 279 -2.48 13.30 -0.57
CA ARG A 279 -2.34 14.43 -1.49
C ARG A 279 -2.11 14.00 -2.93
N ILE A 280 -1.38 12.90 -3.15
CA ILE A 280 -1.12 12.35 -4.49
C ILE A 280 -2.41 11.81 -5.11
N PHE A 281 -3.19 11.04 -4.33
CA PHE A 281 -4.39 10.36 -4.80
C PHE A 281 -5.69 11.17 -4.55
N GLY A 282 -5.62 12.23 -3.74
CA GLY A 282 -6.70 13.18 -3.48
C GLY A 282 -6.32 14.60 -3.92
N TRP A 283 -6.41 14.92 -5.21
CA TRP A 283 -5.82 16.14 -5.78
C TRP A 283 -6.41 17.45 -5.23
N GLU A 284 -7.66 17.44 -4.75
CA GLU A 284 -8.31 18.61 -4.14
C GLU A 284 -7.93 18.83 -2.67
N HIS A 285 -7.40 17.81 -1.98
CA HIS A 285 -7.08 17.86 -0.54
C HIS A 285 -8.28 18.32 0.33
N ASP A 286 -9.50 17.86 0.01
CA ASP A 286 -10.70 18.16 0.81
C ASP A 286 -10.71 17.35 2.10
N GLN A 287 -10.23 17.96 3.19
CA GLN A 287 -10.22 17.34 4.52
C GLN A 287 -11.63 16.96 5.03
N SER A 288 -12.71 17.50 4.46
CA SER A 288 -14.09 17.16 4.84
C SER A 288 -14.59 15.89 4.15
N SER A 289 -13.80 15.31 3.24
CA SER A 289 -14.02 13.99 2.68
C SER A 289 -13.52 12.90 3.63
N PHE A 290 -14.35 11.90 3.91
CA PHE A 290 -13.91 10.74 4.66
C PHE A 290 -12.86 9.92 3.89
N ALA A 291 -12.89 9.94 2.55
CA ALA A 291 -11.84 9.31 1.74
C ALA A 291 -10.47 9.97 2.02
N PHE A 292 -10.44 11.29 2.17
CA PHE A 292 -9.23 12.00 2.61
C PHE A 292 -8.79 11.53 4.00
N GLN A 293 -9.70 11.47 4.96
CA GLN A 293 -9.40 11.01 6.33
C GLN A 293 -8.84 9.58 6.35
N LEU A 294 -9.37 8.69 5.50
CA LEU A 294 -8.84 7.34 5.28
C LEU A 294 -7.42 7.37 4.73
N PHE A 295 -7.17 8.08 3.64
CA PHE A 295 -5.82 8.18 3.08
C PHE A 295 -4.82 8.81 4.05
N HIS A 296 -5.28 9.75 4.89
CA HIS A 296 -4.45 10.43 5.87
C HIS A 296 -3.93 9.50 6.98
N THR A 297 -4.51 8.31 7.16
CA THR A 297 -3.93 7.25 8.02
C THR A 297 -2.60 6.72 7.48
N SER A 298 -2.36 6.84 6.17
CA SER A 298 -1.08 6.53 5.53
C SER A 298 -0.10 7.67 5.78
N ARG A 299 0.73 7.51 6.82
CA ARG A 299 1.82 8.44 7.14
C ARG A 299 2.81 8.55 5.97
N PRO A 300 3.58 9.65 5.88
CA PRO A 300 4.51 9.86 4.77
C PRO A 300 5.40 8.65 4.51
N GLY A 301 5.51 8.22 3.25
CA GLY A 301 6.29 7.04 2.87
C GLY A 301 5.62 5.69 3.13
N SER A 302 4.34 5.67 3.51
CA SER A 302 3.51 4.46 3.62
C SER A 302 2.27 4.54 2.74
N LEU A 303 1.77 3.39 2.30
CA LEU A 303 0.48 3.26 1.63
C LEU A 303 -0.13 1.89 1.84
N ASP A 304 -1.46 1.87 1.83
CA ASP A 304 -2.24 0.65 1.75
C ASP A 304 -2.46 0.27 0.28
N THR A 305 -1.65 -0.66 -0.22
CA THR A 305 -1.78 -1.18 -1.59
C THR A 305 -3.02 -2.05 -1.78
N SER A 306 -3.64 -2.54 -0.69
CA SER A 306 -4.86 -3.33 -0.77
C SER A 306 -6.06 -2.47 -1.14
N LEU A 307 -6.02 -1.14 -0.93
CA LEU A 307 -7.13 -0.22 -1.20
C LEU A 307 -7.84 -0.45 -2.55
N VAL A 308 -7.10 -0.77 -3.60
CA VAL A 308 -7.70 -1.10 -4.91
C VAL A 308 -8.46 -2.41 -4.82
N SER A 309 -7.79 -3.52 -4.52
CA SER A 309 -8.38 -4.84 -4.29
C SER A 309 -8.75 -5.03 -2.81
N THR A 310 -9.58 -4.11 -2.30
CA THR A 310 -9.77 -3.94 -0.86
C THR A 310 -10.20 -5.24 -0.18
N ASP A 311 -9.48 -5.60 0.88
CA ASP A 311 -9.89 -6.65 1.81
C ASP A 311 -10.69 -6.10 3.01
N ASN A 312 -11.04 -4.81 2.94
CA ASN A 312 -11.66 -4.02 4.00
C ASN A 312 -10.82 -4.01 5.28
N ILE A 313 -9.49 -3.94 5.16
CA ILE A 313 -8.57 -3.72 6.29
C ILE A 313 -7.67 -2.54 5.98
N VAL A 314 -7.73 -1.49 6.79
CA VAL A 314 -6.78 -0.37 6.69
C VAL A 314 -5.42 -0.82 7.20
N ASN A 315 -4.47 -0.99 6.30
CA ASN A 315 -3.14 -1.52 6.63
C ASN A 315 -1.98 -0.79 5.93
N PRO A 316 -1.81 0.54 6.13
CA PRO A 316 -0.71 1.27 5.52
C PRO A 316 0.65 0.62 5.83
N ARG A 317 1.41 0.32 4.76
CA ARG A 317 2.72 -0.32 4.82
C ARG A 317 3.79 0.62 4.24
N THR A 318 4.97 0.69 4.84
CA THR A 318 6.07 1.50 4.31
C THR A 318 6.51 1.01 2.93
N MET A 319 6.85 1.95 2.05
CA MET A 319 7.51 1.61 0.79
C MET A 319 8.87 1.01 1.08
N ASN A 320 8.98 -0.31 0.89
CA ASN A 320 10.14 -1.07 1.32
C ASN A 320 11.38 -0.67 0.52
N ALA A 321 12.48 -0.45 1.23
CA ALA A 321 13.79 -0.57 0.64
C ALA A 321 14.09 -2.04 0.32
N VAL A 322 14.79 -2.28 -0.78
CA VAL A 322 15.27 -3.62 -1.18
C VAL A 322 16.77 -3.65 -0.93
N TYR A 323 17.21 -4.41 0.08
CA TYR A 323 18.62 -4.51 0.47
C TYR A 323 19.07 -5.95 0.63
N GLY A 324 20.34 -6.20 0.29
CA GLY A 324 21.05 -7.45 0.56
C GLY A 324 20.50 -8.67 -0.17
N LEU A 325 19.94 -8.51 -1.37
CA LEU A 325 19.27 -9.62 -2.05
C LEU A 325 20.18 -10.84 -2.29
N PRO A 326 21.46 -10.70 -2.70
CA PRO A 326 22.36 -11.86 -2.84
C PRO A 326 22.50 -12.68 -1.55
N ALA A 327 22.67 -12.01 -0.40
CA ALA A 327 22.78 -12.67 0.89
C ALA A 327 21.45 -13.31 1.33
N ARG A 328 20.30 -12.69 1.02
CA ARG A 328 18.97 -13.28 1.25
C ARG A 328 18.77 -14.55 0.44
N LEU A 329 19.12 -14.55 -0.85
CA LEU A 329 19.00 -15.74 -1.69
C LEU A 329 19.92 -16.87 -1.19
N ALA A 330 21.14 -16.57 -0.76
CA ALA A 330 22.02 -17.57 -0.15
C ALA A 330 21.43 -18.18 1.13
N MET A 331 20.63 -17.41 1.88
CA MET A 331 19.93 -17.89 3.07
C MET A 331 18.62 -18.61 2.78
N ALA A 332 17.95 -18.28 1.66
CA ALA A 332 16.74 -18.98 1.22
C ALA A 332 16.99 -20.48 1.04
N SER A 333 18.19 -20.87 0.59
CA SER A 333 18.61 -22.28 0.49
C SER A 333 18.76 -23.00 1.83
N LYS A 334 18.84 -22.27 2.95
CA LYS A 334 18.93 -22.86 4.29
C LYS A 334 17.57 -23.04 4.94
N TRP A 335 16.66 -22.08 4.77
CA TRP A 335 15.36 -22.12 5.47
C TRP A 335 14.17 -21.47 4.75
N GLY A 336 14.37 -20.83 3.60
CA GLY A 336 13.32 -20.18 2.81
C GLY A 336 12.55 -21.16 1.93
N GLN A 337 12.38 -22.39 2.39
CA GLN A 337 11.93 -23.53 1.61
C GLN A 337 10.39 -23.55 1.57
N GLU A 338 9.81 -23.42 0.38
CA GLU A 338 8.36 -23.26 0.17
C GLU A 338 7.83 -24.33 -0.77
N LYS A 339 6.59 -24.76 -0.55
CA LYS A 339 5.89 -25.71 -1.41
C LYS A 339 4.83 -25.01 -2.23
N LEU A 340 4.88 -25.19 -3.55
CA LEU A 340 3.88 -24.71 -4.50
C LEU A 340 2.76 -25.74 -4.68
N ALA A 341 1.57 -25.28 -5.07
CA ALA A 341 0.47 -26.12 -5.50
C ALA A 341 -0.44 -25.36 -6.46
N ASP A 342 -1.27 -26.07 -7.20
CA ASP A 342 -2.36 -25.50 -8.00
C ASP A 342 -1.88 -24.35 -8.91
N GLY A 343 -2.56 -23.19 -8.86
CA GLY A 343 -2.22 -22.01 -9.66
C GLY A 343 -0.82 -21.44 -9.41
N ASN A 344 -0.18 -21.77 -8.28
CA ASN A 344 1.17 -21.33 -7.95
C ASN A 344 2.23 -21.92 -8.86
N LEU A 345 2.00 -23.14 -9.35
CA LEU A 345 2.91 -23.85 -10.26
C LEU A 345 3.03 -23.17 -11.62
N ASN A 346 2.13 -22.24 -11.94
CA ASN A 346 2.18 -21.48 -13.19
C ASN A 346 3.16 -20.30 -13.15
N ASN A 347 3.73 -19.96 -11.98
CA ASN A 347 4.76 -18.93 -11.91
C ASN A 347 6.03 -19.43 -12.62
N LYS A 348 6.53 -18.64 -13.58
CA LYS A 348 7.84 -18.90 -14.17
C LYS A 348 8.94 -18.88 -13.11
N GLN A 349 9.90 -19.75 -13.28
CA GLN A 349 11.07 -19.89 -12.43
C GLN A 349 12.33 -19.61 -13.23
N PHE A 350 13.48 -19.40 -12.57
CA PHE A 350 14.73 -19.18 -13.30
C PHE A 350 15.03 -20.30 -14.30
N ASN A 351 14.66 -21.53 -13.97
CA ASN A 351 14.80 -22.73 -14.80
C ASN A 351 14.14 -22.60 -16.19
N ASP A 352 13.18 -21.70 -16.37
CA ASP A 352 12.53 -21.42 -17.67
C ASP A 352 13.39 -20.51 -18.57
N PHE A 353 14.35 -19.77 -17.99
CA PHE A 353 15.10 -18.71 -18.68
C PHE A 353 16.62 -18.93 -18.69
N VAL A 354 17.17 -19.70 -17.74
CA VAL A 354 18.61 -19.96 -17.64
C VAL A 354 18.94 -21.44 -17.86
N PRO A 355 20.14 -21.79 -18.36
CA PRO A 355 20.56 -23.18 -18.49
C PRO A 355 20.58 -23.91 -17.14
N ALA A 356 20.37 -25.23 -17.15
CA ALA A 356 20.33 -26.06 -15.93
C ALA A 356 21.60 -25.98 -15.05
N GLY A 357 22.76 -25.64 -15.63
CA GLY A 357 24.01 -25.43 -14.89
C GLY A 357 24.17 -24.04 -14.26
N SER A 358 23.22 -23.13 -14.47
CA SER A 358 23.25 -21.79 -13.86
C SER A 358 23.02 -21.87 -12.35
N PRO A 359 23.76 -21.12 -11.52
CA PRO A 359 23.49 -21.01 -10.09
C PRO A 359 22.06 -20.53 -9.77
N LEU A 360 21.40 -19.80 -10.67
CA LEU A 360 20.03 -19.33 -10.45
C LEU A 360 18.99 -20.46 -10.59
N ALA A 361 19.30 -21.54 -11.32
CA ALA A 361 18.38 -22.66 -11.49
C ALA A 361 18.19 -23.50 -10.22
N GLN A 362 19.04 -23.33 -9.20
CA GLN A 362 18.94 -24.07 -7.95
C GLN A 362 17.74 -23.64 -7.09
N TYR A 363 17.26 -22.40 -7.26
CA TYR A 363 16.19 -21.83 -6.42
C TYR A 363 14.80 -22.40 -6.68
N TYR A 364 14.66 -23.28 -7.67
CA TYR A 364 13.46 -24.07 -7.90
C TYR A 364 13.83 -25.50 -8.25
N GLN A 365 13.18 -26.45 -7.59
CA GLN A 365 13.33 -27.87 -7.84
C GLN A 365 11.96 -28.46 -8.13
N ALA A 366 11.83 -29.05 -9.32
CA ALA A 366 10.59 -29.68 -9.76
C ALA A 366 10.21 -30.85 -8.82
N PRO A 367 8.91 -31.12 -8.60
CA PRO A 367 7.77 -30.46 -9.26
C PRO A 367 7.29 -29.17 -8.60
N ASP A 368 7.57 -28.94 -7.33
CA ASP A 368 6.82 -27.97 -6.53
C ASP A 368 7.63 -27.26 -5.43
N HIS A 369 8.95 -27.42 -5.41
CA HIS A 369 9.79 -26.85 -4.37
C HIS A 369 10.45 -25.55 -4.84
N VAL A 370 10.33 -24.48 -4.04
CA VAL A 370 10.94 -23.18 -4.35
C VAL A 370 11.62 -22.58 -3.12
N GLU A 371 12.69 -21.84 -3.36
CA GLU A 371 13.40 -21.09 -2.32
C GLU A 371 13.01 -19.60 -2.42
N ALA A 372 12.45 -19.05 -1.33
CA ALA A 372 11.92 -17.70 -1.27
C ALA A 372 12.70 -16.81 -0.29
N ALA A 373 12.87 -15.55 -0.67
CA ALA A 373 13.55 -14.53 0.14
C ALA A 373 12.60 -13.74 1.07
N HIS A 374 11.27 -13.88 0.92
CA HIS A 374 10.24 -13.26 1.76
C HIS A 374 10.40 -11.73 1.97
N ILE A 375 10.50 -10.96 0.88
CA ILE A 375 10.70 -9.51 0.93
C ILE A 375 9.44 -8.78 1.43
N LEU A 376 8.24 -9.25 1.09
CA LEU A 376 7.01 -8.60 1.53
C LEU A 376 6.84 -8.65 3.06
N LYS A 377 6.05 -7.71 3.60
CA LYS A 377 5.91 -7.48 5.05
C LYS A 377 5.39 -8.69 5.82
N ASP A 378 4.63 -9.56 5.18
CA ASP A 378 4.07 -10.81 5.70
C ASP A 378 4.82 -12.06 5.18
N GLY A 379 5.82 -11.87 4.31
CA GLY A 379 6.51 -12.96 3.61
C GLY A 379 5.60 -13.74 2.66
N SER A 380 4.52 -13.13 2.15
CA SER A 380 3.58 -13.78 1.24
C SER A 380 4.16 -14.03 -0.17
N ASP A 381 5.21 -13.31 -0.57
CA ASP A 381 5.99 -13.51 -1.80
C ASP A 381 6.84 -14.78 -1.73
N SER A 382 6.15 -15.90 -1.75
CA SER A 382 6.69 -17.23 -1.42
C SER A 382 6.69 -18.17 -2.64
N VAL A 383 6.51 -17.63 -3.84
CA VAL A 383 6.42 -18.39 -5.10
C VAL A 383 7.70 -18.37 -5.95
N GLY A 384 8.82 -17.95 -5.34
CA GLY A 384 10.10 -17.73 -6.02
C GLY A 384 10.31 -16.30 -6.48
N ALA A 385 11.56 -15.94 -6.79
CA ALA A 385 11.97 -14.57 -7.07
C ALA A 385 11.27 -13.95 -8.30
N LEU A 386 11.13 -14.72 -9.40
CA LEU A 386 10.49 -14.20 -10.62
C LEU A 386 8.98 -13.97 -10.41
N GLY A 387 8.27 -14.91 -9.78
CA GLY A 387 6.85 -14.74 -9.45
C GLY A 387 6.60 -13.55 -8.52
N ALA A 388 7.48 -13.36 -7.52
CA ALA A 388 7.44 -12.20 -6.62
C ALA A 388 7.60 -10.87 -7.38
N LEU A 389 8.57 -10.78 -8.30
CA LEU A 389 8.81 -9.58 -9.11
C LEU A 389 7.66 -9.30 -10.10
N ASN A 390 7.10 -10.34 -10.73
CA ASN A 390 5.99 -10.21 -11.67
C ASN A 390 4.73 -9.65 -11.01
N ARG A 391 4.42 -10.07 -9.77
CA ARG A 391 3.25 -9.59 -9.02
C ARG A 391 3.23 -8.07 -8.87
N VAL A 392 4.41 -7.44 -8.67
CA VAL A 392 4.50 -5.98 -8.44
C VAL A 392 3.89 -5.20 -9.61
N PHE A 393 4.03 -5.69 -10.84
CA PHE A 393 3.42 -5.05 -12.01
C PHE A 393 1.89 -5.15 -12.03
N ILE A 394 1.30 -6.24 -11.52
CA ILE A 394 -0.16 -6.34 -11.36
C ILE A 394 -0.65 -5.35 -10.30
N ASN A 395 0.08 -5.19 -9.19
CA ASN A 395 -0.29 -4.23 -8.13
C ASN A 395 -0.42 -2.79 -8.65
N ILE A 396 0.32 -2.43 -9.70
CA ILE A 396 0.25 -1.12 -10.36
C ILE A 396 -0.66 -1.09 -11.61
N GLY A 397 -1.35 -2.20 -11.91
CA GLY A 397 -2.42 -2.24 -12.92
C GLY A 397 -2.12 -3.02 -14.21
N LEU A 398 -1.05 -3.82 -14.27
CA LEU A 398 -0.83 -4.75 -15.39
C LEU A 398 -2.05 -5.67 -15.56
N PHE A 399 -2.52 -5.79 -16.81
CA PHE A 399 -3.68 -6.58 -17.22
C PHE A 399 -4.97 -6.26 -16.41
N SER A 400 -5.19 -4.97 -16.17
CA SER A 400 -6.36 -4.45 -15.45
C SER A 400 -7.72 -4.83 -16.05
N GLU A 401 -7.76 -5.23 -17.32
CA GLU A 401 -8.94 -5.76 -18.01
C GLU A 401 -9.51 -6.98 -17.26
N GLU A 402 -8.64 -7.92 -16.89
CA GLU A 402 -8.97 -9.13 -16.12
C GLU A 402 -8.98 -8.84 -14.63
N TRP A 403 -7.97 -8.14 -14.11
CA TRP A 403 -7.83 -7.90 -12.67
C TRP A 403 -9.10 -7.28 -12.05
N LEU A 404 -9.68 -6.27 -12.70
CA LEU A 404 -10.90 -5.59 -12.24
C LEU A 404 -12.18 -6.43 -12.37
N GLN A 405 -12.13 -7.63 -12.97
CA GLN A 405 -13.25 -8.58 -12.98
C GLN A 405 -13.41 -9.32 -11.65
N HIS A 406 -12.39 -9.30 -10.77
CA HIS A 406 -12.35 -10.14 -9.59
C HIS A 406 -12.87 -9.48 -8.31
N PHE A 407 -13.01 -8.16 -8.28
CA PHE A 407 -13.47 -7.38 -7.12
C PHE A 407 -14.12 -6.07 -7.58
N ASN A 408 -14.68 -5.31 -6.64
CA ASN A 408 -15.12 -3.93 -6.86
C ASN A 408 -14.03 -2.99 -6.33
N ALA A 409 -13.34 -2.29 -7.23
CA ALA A 409 -12.24 -1.42 -6.82
C ALA A 409 -12.68 -0.33 -5.84
N LEU A 410 -11.84 -0.03 -4.85
CA LEU A 410 -11.98 1.03 -3.83
C LEU A 410 -13.11 0.87 -2.80
N VAL A 411 -14.21 0.19 -3.15
CA VAL A 411 -15.42 0.09 -2.30
C VAL A 411 -15.72 -1.32 -1.78
N GLY A 412 -15.19 -2.36 -2.42
CA GLY A 412 -15.46 -3.75 -2.02
C GLY A 412 -16.93 -4.17 -2.24
N GLY A 413 -17.44 -5.04 -1.37
CA GLY A 413 -18.83 -5.53 -1.47
C GLY A 413 -19.08 -6.58 -2.57
N LYS A 414 -18.01 -7.08 -3.21
CA LYS A 414 -18.02 -8.22 -4.13
C LYS A 414 -17.03 -9.26 -3.62
N LYS A 415 -17.42 -10.54 -3.67
CA LYS A 415 -16.51 -11.63 -3.33
C LYS A 415 -15.26 -11.55 -4.22
N VAL A 416 -14.10 -11.44 -3.59
CA VAL A 416 -12.81 -11.46 -4.29
C VAL A 416 -12.52 -12.87 -4.80
N THR A 417 -11.90 -12.96 -5.98
CA THR A 417 -11.48 -14.22 -6.61
C THR A 417 -10.04 -14.10 -7.14
N PRO A 418 -9.32 -15.21 -7.38
CA PRO A 418 -7.93 -15.17 -7.85
C PRO A 418 -7.78 -14.53 -9.22
N ILE A 419 -6.71 -13.74 -9.40
CA ILE A 419 -6.19 -13.46 -10.75
C ILE A 419 -5.28 -14.62 -11.18
N GLU A 420 -5.77 -15.45 -12.09
CA GLU A 420 -5.07 -16.67 -12.50
C GLU A 420 -3.95 -16.37 -13.51
N ILE A 421 -2.73 -16.83 -13.22
CA ILE A 421 -1.58 -16.68 -14.14
C ILE A 421 -1.85 -17.35 -15.49
N ALA A 422 -2.53 -18.50 -15.50
CA ALA A 422 -2.89 -19.20 -16.74
C ALA A 422 -3.80 -18.35 -17.65
N VAL A 423 -4.67 -17.52 -17.07
CA VAL A 423 -5.50 -16.56 -17.83
C VAL A 423 -4.63 -15.43 -18.37
N ALA A 424 -3.72 -14.89 -17.57
CA ALA A 424 -2.79 -13.84 -17.99
C ALA A 424 -1.89 -14.29 -19.15
N GLU A 425 -1.30 -15.48 -19.07
CA GLU A 425 -0.51 -16.12 -20.12
C GLU A 425 -1.29 -16.28 -21.43
N LYS A 426 -2.57 -16.68 -21.31
CA LYS A 426 -3.43 -16.89 -22.47
C LYS A 426 -3.86 -15.57 -23.12
N ASN A 427 -4.20 -14.56 -22.32
CA ASN A 427 -5.00 -13.43 -22.78
C ASN A 427 -4.31 -12.05 -22.70
N SER A 428 -3.07 -11.97 -22.20
CA SER A 428 -2.34 -10.70 -22.10
C SER A 428 -0.97 -10.77 -22.77
N SER A 429 -0.77 -9.93 -23.80
CA SER A 429 0.54 -9.71 -24.39
C SER A 429 1.47 -8.93 -23.45
N TYR A 430 0.93 -8.00 -22.65
CA TYR A 430 1.71 -7.25 -21.67
C TYR A 430 2.23 -8.13 -20.52
N TRP A 431 1.44 -9.09 -20.05
CA TRP A 431 1.86 -10.06 -19.03
C TRP A 431 3.07 -10.87 -19.52
N LYS A 432 2.93 -11.51 -20.69
CA LYS A 432 4.01 -12.29 -21.32
C LYS A 432 5.27 -11.45 -21.57
N ALA A 433 5.10 -10.22 -22.06
CA ALA A 433 6.22 -9.30 -22.26
C ALA A 433 6.91 -8.96 -20.93
N THR A 434 6.14 -8.80 -19.85
CA THR A 434 6.70 -8.58 -18.51
C THR A 434 7.48 -9.80 -18.03
N GLU A 435 6.90 -11.00 -18.08
CA GLU A 435 7.58 -12.24 -17.66
C GLU A 435 8.90 -12.47 -18.41
N ASN A 436 8.91 -12.24 -19.72
CA ASN A 436 10.12 -12.36 -20.55
C ASN A 436 11.23 -11.37 -20.17
N GLN A 437 10.89 -10.23 -19.56
CA GLN A 437 11.83 -9.18 -19.16
C GLN A 437 12.24 -9.28 -17.68
N THR A 438 11.52 -10.04 -16.86
CA THR A 438 11.79 -10.18 -15.42
C THR A 438 13.16 -10.76 -15.09
N PRO A 439 13.77 -11.66 -15.89
CA PRO A 439 15.16 -12.08 -15.66
C PRO A 439 16.17 -10.91 -15.69
N TYR A 440 15.96 -9.90 -16.54
CA TYR A 440 16.79 -8.69 -16.56
C TYR A 440 16.63 -7.88 -15.29
N LEU A 441 15.38 -7.72 -14.83
CA LEU A 441 15.06 -7.05 -13.57
C LEU A 441 15.72 -7.77 -12.37
N ALA A 442 15.65 -9.09 -12.32
CA ALA A 442 16.27 -9.89 -11.27
C ALA A 442 17.79 -9.68 -11.23
N GLN A 443 18.47 -9.69 -12.39
CA GLN A 443 19.91 -9.44 -12.48
C GLN A 443 20.28 -8.03 -11.99
N PHE A 444 19.50 -7.02 -12.37
CA PHE A 444 19.69 -5.64 -11.89
C PHE A 444 19.56 -5.54 -10.36
N ILE A 445 18.47 -6.06 -9.79
CA ILE A 445 18.22 -5.98 -8.34
C ILE A 445 19.30 -6.74 -7.54
N LEU A 446 19.80 -7.87 -8.05
CA LEU A 446 20.92 -8.57 -7.41
C LEU A 446 22.17 -7.69 -7.24
N LYS A 447 22.34 -6.69 -8.11
CA LYS A 447 23.50 -5.80 -8.11
C LYS A 447 23.26 -4.46 -7.41
N ALA A 448 22.02 -3.96 -7.44
CA ALA A 448 21.67 -2.63 -6.95
C ALA A 448 21.33 -2.57 -5.45
N THR A 449 21.25 -3.69 -4.75
CA THR A 449 20.72 -3.79 -3.37
C THR A 449 21.78 -3.64 -2.28
N GLY A 450 22.88 -2.94 -2.56
CA GLY A 450 23.94 -2.67 -1.60
C GLY A 450 23.49 -1.77 -0.45
N ALA A 451 24.17 -1.85 0.69
CA ALA A 451 23.90 -1.02 1.85
C ALA A 451 24.35 0.43 1.63
N HIS A 452 23.61 1.37 2.20
CA HIS A 452 24.00 2.78 2.34
C HIS A 452 24.48 3.02 3.78
N HIS A 453 25.74 2.76 4.09
CA HIS A 453 26.26 2.94 5.44
C HIS A 453 26.41 4.42 5.79
N LEU A 454 26.06 4.81 7.02
CA LEU A 454 26.22 6.20 7.47
C LEU A 454 27.69 6.66 7.39
N ALA A 455 28.65 5.76 7.60
CA ALA A 455 30.08 6.06 7.48
C ALA A 455 30.49 6.55 6.08
N ASP A 456 29.78 6.10 5.03
CA ASP A 456 30.07 6.42 3.63
C ASP A 456 29.37 7.71 3.17
N ALA A 457 28.46 8.25 3.98
CA ALA A 457 27.74 9.47 3.67
C ALA A 457 28.63 10.72 3.93
N PRO A 458 28.47 11.82 3.19
CA PRO A 458 29.16 13.08 3.45
C PRO A 458 29.06 13.53 4.91
N ASN A 459 30.20 13.70 5.59
CA ASN A 459 30.29 14.00 7.03
C ASN A 459 29.61 12.97 7.96
N GLY A 460 29.18 11.82 7.47
CA GLY A 460 28.41 10.83 8.22
C GLY A 460 29.18 10.23 9.40
N SER A 461 30.51 10.12 9.30
CA SER A 461 31.36 9.67 10.41
C SER A 461 31.30 10.59 11.65
N SER A 462 30.82 11.83 11.51
CA SER A 462 30.62 12.73 12.65
C SER A 462 29.47 12.31 13.57
N TYR A 463 28.54 11.49 13.07
CA TYR A 463 27.42 10.93 13.82
C TYR A 463 27.73 9.59 14.49
N LEU A 464 28.91 9.03 14.22
CA LEU A 464 29.35 7.74 14.76
C LEU A 464 30.22 7.98 15.98
N THR A 465 29.92 7.29 17.09
CA THR A 465 30.80 7.31 18.26
C THR A 465 32.20 6.81 17.93
N LYS A 466 33.21 7.43 18.56
CA LYS A 466 34.61 7.00 18.51
C LYS A 466 34.96 6.08 19.69
N ASP A 467 34.06 5.95 20.66
CA ASP A 467 34.24 5.12 21.85
C ASP A 467 34.09 3.64 21.47
N GLN A 468 35.22 2.94 21.43
CA GLN A 468 35.28 1.52 21.09
C GLN A 468 34.63 0.63 22.15
N GLU A 469 34.66 1.02 23.43
CA GLU A 469 34.01 0.24 24.49
C GLU A 469 32.48 0.41 24.41
N GLN A 470 32.00 1.61 24.07
CA GLN A 470 30.58 1.82 23.78
C GLN A 470 30.11 0.99 22.58
N LEU A 471 30.85 0.99 21.47
CA LEU A 471 30.52 0.16 20.30
C LEU A 471 30.55 -1.33 20.61
N LYS A 472 31.58 -1.78 21.33
CA LYS A 472 31.69 -3.17 21.77
C LYS A 472 30.51 -3.55 22.67
N ARG A 473 30.08 -2.66 23.57
CA ARG A 473 28.89 -2.88 24.40
C ARG A 473 27.62 -2.98 23.55
N GLY A 474 27.46 -2.09 22.57
CA GLY A 474 26.34 -2.13 21.62
C GLY A 474 26.29 -3.43 20.81
N LYS A 475 27.44 -3.90 20.33
CA LYS A 475 27.58 -5.22 19.67
C LYS A 475 27.14 -6.38 20.58
N ILE A 476 27.55 -6.39 21.84
CA ILE A 476 27.16 -7.43 22.80
C ILE A 476 25.64 -7.40 23.05
N VAL A 477 25.08 -6.22 23.30
CA VAL A 477 23.63 -6.04 23.52
C VAL A 477 22.84 -6.50 22.30
N PHE A 478 23.28 -6.12 21.10
CA PHE A 478 22.67 -6.56 19.85
C PHE A 478 22.71 -8.08 19.69
N ALA A 479 23.85 -8.72 19.96
CA ALA A 479 24.00 -10.18 19.90
C ALA A 479 23.01 -10.91 20.81
N GLU A 480 22.79 -10.41 22.03
CA GLU A 480 21.97 -11.08 23.04
C GLU A 480 20.46 -10.82 22.88
N ARG A 481 20.08 -9.63 22.38
CA ARG A 481 18.68 -9.18 22.34
C ARG A 481 18.08 -9.07 20.95
N CYS A 482 18.87 -8.73 19.94
CA CYS A 482 18.35 -8.32 18.62
C CYS A 482 18.69 -9.31 17.51
N ALA A 483 19.88 -9.90 17.54
CA ALA A 483 20.44 -10.70 16.44
C ALA A 483 19.63 -11.95 16.10
N ARG A 484 18.89 -12.52 17.08
CA ARG A 484 17.96 -13.64 16.84
C ARG A 484 16.84 -13.30 15.84
N CYS A 485 16.52 -12.02 15.65
CA CYS A 485 15.57 -11.59 14.63
C CYS A 485 16.30 -10.85 13.50
N HIS A 486 17.28 -10.02 13.85
CA HIS A 486 17.94 -9.05 12.97
C HIS A 486 19.33 -9.47 12.51
N SER A 487 19.61 -10.76 12.32
CA SER A 487 20.86 -11.22 11.73
C SER A 487 20.64 -12.41 10.82
N SER A 488 21.23 -12.37 9.62
CA SER A 488 21.32 -13.53 8.74
C SER A 488 22.59 -14.35 9.00
N LYS A 489 23.58 -13.75 9.68
CA LYS A 489 24.74 -14.47 10.24
C LYS A 489 24.36 -14.98 11.63
N LEU A 490 24.00 -16.26 11.69
CA LEU A 490 23.62 -16.95 12.92
C LEU A 490 24.59 -18.10 13.22
N PRO A 491 24.69 -18.56 14.48
CA PRO A 491 25.39 -19.78 14.82
C PRO A 491 24.81 -21.00 14.09
N ASP A 492 25.63 -22.00 13.75
CA ASP A 492 25.20 -23.18 12.98
C ASP A 492 24.02 -23.95 13.61
N LEU A 493 23.91 -23.95 14.95
CA LEU A 493 22.78 -24.54 15.67
C LEU A 493 21.42 -23.96 15.24
N ALA A 494 21.37 -22.70 14.80
CA ALA A 494 20.15 -22.06 14.28
C ALA A 494 19.62 -22.73 13.00
N PHE A 495 20.51 -23.30 12.19
CA PHE A 495 20.17 -23.97 10.94
C PHE A 495 19.96 -25.48 11.14
N GLY A 496 20.67 -26.10 12.08
CA GLY A 496 20.47 -27.52 12.38
C GLY A 496 19.18 -27.81 13.14
N GLU A 497 19.01 -27.20 14.32
CA GLU A 497 17.91 -27.48 15.25
C GLU A 497 16.77 -26.46 15.18
N GLY A 498 16.97 -25.36 14.44
CA GLY A 498 16.07 -24.20 14.37
C GLY A 498 15.14 -24.17 13.15
N LEU A 499 15.28 -23.15 12.31
CA LEU A 499 14.29 -22.76 11.29
C LEU A 499 14.46 -23.45 9.91
N ALA A 500 15.41 -24.38 9.75
CA ALA A 500 15.54 -25.12 8.48
C ALA A 500 14.29 -25.94 8.16
N ASN A 501 13.85 -25.93 6.90
CA ASN A 501 12.62 -26.60 6.43
C ASN A 501 11.34 -26.16 7.17
N CYS A 502 11.30 -24.93 7.70
CA CYS A 502 10.19 -24.44 8.50
C CYS A 502 9.19 -23.66 7.64
N ALA A 503 8.18 -24.36 7.15
CA ALA A 503 7.07 -23.78 6.41
C ALA A 503 5.78 -24.60 6.62
N GLY A 504 4.62 -24.02 6.32
CA GLY A 504 3.35 -24.73 6.42
C GLY A 504 2.87 -24.98 7.85
N LYS A 505 2.13 -26.08 8.02
CA LYS A 505 1.30 -26.34 9.21
C LYS A 505 2.09 -26.46 10.51
N ASP A 506 3.33 -26.92 10.45
CA ASP A 506 4.19 -27.13 11.62
C ASP A 506 5.07 -25.92 11.97
N TYR A 507 4.90 -24.80 11.25
CA TYR A 507 5.78 -23.63 11.37
C TYR A 507 5.96 -23.13 12.80
N LEU A 508 4.88 -23.04 13.60
CA LEU A 508 4.96 -22.55 14.98
C LEU A 508 5.76 -23.48 15.90
N ASN A 509 5.64 -24.80 15.76
CA ASN A 509 6.44 -25.73 16.55
C ASN A 509 7.93 -25.56 16.25
N CYS A 510 8.27 -25.31 14.98
CA CYS A 510 9.65 -25.02 14.61
C CYS A 510 10.13 -23.67 15.12
N PHE A 511 9.31 -22.63 14.95
CA PHE A 511 9.61 -21.30 15.45
C PHE A 511 9.83 -21.32 16.97
N ASP A 512 9.02 -22.06 17.72
CA ASP A 512 9.16 -22.21 19.17
C ASP A 512 10.47 -22.91 19.57
N ARG A 513 10.91 -23.92 18.81
CA ARG A 513 12.22 -24.56 19.01
C ARG A 513 13.35 -23.58 18.76
N TYR A 514 13.29 -22.86 17.64
CA TYR A 514 14.25 -21.81 17.31
C TYR A 514 14.29 -20.73 18.39
N TRP A 515 13.13 -20.26 18.83
CA TRP A 515 13.02 -19.20 19.83
C TRP A 515 13.66 -19.63 21.17
N LYS A 516 13.29 -20.80 21.68
CA LYS A 516 13.88 -21.36 22.92
C LYS A 516 15.40 -21.56 22.79
N LEU A 517 15.86 -22.02 21.62
CA LEU A 517 17.28 -22.17 21.34
C LEU A 517 18.01 -20.82 21.45
N THR A 518 17.43 -19.75 20.91
CA THR A 518 18.03 -18.40 20.95
C THR A 518 18.10 -17.79 22.34
N GLU A 519 17.32 -18.31 23.29
CA GLU A 519 17.33 -17.87 24.70
C GLU A 519 18.48 -18.47 25.49
N THR A 520 19.09 -19.57 25.01
CA THR A 520 20.18 -20.28 25.69
C THR A 520 21.47 -19.47 25.77
N ASP A 521 22.25 -19.72 26.82
CA ASP A 521 23.56 -19.08 27.01
C ASP A 521 24.56 -19.49 25.92
N ASP A 522 24.47 -20.72 25.41
CA ASP A 522 25.35 -21.20 24.33
C ASP A 522 25.09 -20.45 23.01
N PHE A 523 23.82 -20.30 22.63
CA PHE A 523 23.45 -19.48 21.47
C PHE A 523 23.94 -18.04 21.65
N LYS A 524 23.65 -17.41 22.79
CA LYS A 524 24.05 -16.03 23.09
C LYS A 524 25.57 -15.87 23.05
N ALA A 525 26.34 -16.82 23.59
CA ALA A 525 27.80 -16.81 23.55
C ALA A 525 28.33 -16.87 22.12
N LYS A 526 27.88 -17.84 21.32
CA LYS A 526 28.29 -17.96 19.91
C LYS A 526 27.85 -16.76 19.08
N MET A 527 26.69 -16.19 19.37
CA MET A 527 26.21 -14.99 18.69
C MET A 527 27.09 -13.78 19.02
N ARG A 528 27.54 -13.61 20.28
CA ARG A 528 28.53 -12.58 20.64
C ARG A 528 29.81 -12.73 19.82
N ASP A 529 30.33 -13.96 19.72
CA ASP A 529 31.53 -14.23 18.93
C ASP A 529 31.36 -13.88 17.44
N ILE A 530 30.14 -14.01 16.90
CA ILE A 530 29.82 -13.62 15.51
C ILE A 530 29.74 -12.09 15.38
N VAL A 531 28.98 -11.41 16.26
CA VAL A 531 28.76 -9.94 16.16
C VAL A 531 30.03 -9.15 16.44
N LEU A 532 30.92 -9.66 17.29
CA LEU A 532 32.17 -8.98 17.62
C LEU A 532 33.20 -8.98 16.49
N LYS A 533 33.03 -9.81 15.44
CA LYS A 533 33.91 -9.81 14.28
C LYS A 533 33.79 -8.52 13.47
N ASP A 534 34.90 -8.12 12.85
CA ASP A 534 34.95 -6.91 12.02
C ASP A 534 34.11 -7.05 10.74
N ASP A 535 33.96 -8.28 10.23
CA ASP A 535 33.20 -8.58 9.03
C ASP A 535 31.71 -8.87 9.30
N PHE A 536 31.21 -8.63 10.52
CA PHE A 536 29.84 -8.97 10.90
C PHE A 536 28.78 -8.38 9.95
N LEU A 537 28.95 -7.14 9.50
CA LEU A 537 27.99 -6.46 8.60
C LEU A 537 28.12 -6.91 7.13
N LYS A 538 29.29 -7.41 6.71
CA LYS A 538 29.51 -7.88 5.35
C LYS A 538 28.63 -9.09 5.05
N ASP A 539 27.85 -9.09 3.98
CA ASP A 539 26.94 -10.20 3.61
C ASP A 539 25.90 -10.55 4.71
N ASN A 540 25.62 -9.62 5.62
CA ASN A 540 24.55 -9.74 6.61
C ASN A 540 23.42 -8.79 6.25
N TYR A 541 22.26 -9.32 5.90
CA TYR A 541 21.11 -8.48 5.56
C TYR A 541 20.30 -8.04 6.80
N LEU A 542 20.85 -8.24 8.00
CA LEU A 542 20.34 -7.71 9.27
C LEU A 542 18.86 -8.06 9.53
N SER A 543 18.49 -9.26 9.12
CA SER A 543 17.18 -9.88 9.27
C SER A 543 17.35 -11.40 9.18
N THR A 544 16.42 -12.13 9.76
CA THR A 544 16.22 -13.56 9.48
C THR A 544 15.25 -13.78 8.34
N ASP A 545 14.41 -12.78 8.03
CA ASP A 545 13.21 -12.87 7.20
C ASP A 545 12.20 -13.92 7.68
N ALA A 546 12.35 -14.43 8.90
CA ALA A 546 11.38 -15.30 9.53
C ALA A 546 10.05 -14.56 9.71
N ARG A 547 8.94 -15.30 9.57
CA ARG A 547 7.58 -14.84 9.86
C ARG A 547 7.36 -14.90 11.37
N ILE A 548 7.41 -13.77 12.05
CA ILE A 548 7.27 -13.72 13.51
C ILE A 548 5.78 -13.59 13.86
N PRO A 549 5.26 -14.41 14.79
CA PRO A 549 3.88 -14.29 15.22
C PRO A 549 3.63 -12.96 15.92
N VAL A 550 2.49 -12.32 15.62
CA VAL A 550 2.12 -11.02 16.21
C VAL A 550 1.88 -11.11 17.72
N THR A 551 1.62 -12.32 18.26
CA THR A 551 1.58 -12.55 19.72
C THR A 551 2.91 -12.27 20.41
N LEU A 552 4.03 -12.41 19.69
CA LEU A 552 5.36 -12.04 20.16
C LEU A 552 5.71 -10.59 19.81
N LEU A 553 5.49 -10.15 18.57
CA LEU A 553 5.85 -8.81 18.13
C LEU A 553 4.98 -7.71 18.75
N GLN A 554 3.71 -8.01 19.04
CA GLN A 554 2.72 -7.06 19.57
C GLN A 554 2.58 -5.76 18.74
N THR A 555 3.01 -5.76 17.48
CA THR A 555 2.72 -4.69 16.50
C THR A 555 1.22 -4.60 16.24
N ASN A 556 0.75 -3.47 15.70
CA ASN A 556 -0.62 -3.36 15.21
C ASN A 556 -0.99 -4.56 14.28
N ALA A 557 -2.13 -5.19 14.57
CA ALA A 557 -2.53 -6.46 13.96
C ALA A 557 -3.12 -6.34 12.54
N CYS A 558 -3.45 -5.14 12.05
CA CYS A 558 -4.19 -4.99 10.78
C CYS A 558 -3.39 -5.46 9.57
N SER A 559 -2.09 -5.18 9.53
CA SER A 559 -1.22 -5.68 8.46
C SER A 559 -1.09 -7.22 8.48
N PRO A 560 -0.81 -7.88 9.62
CA PRO A 560 -0.85 -9.35 9.73
C PRO A 560 -2.19 -10.02 9.41
N LEU A 561 -3.30 -9.29 9.46
CA LEU A 561 -4.64 -9.80 9.16
C LEU A 561 -5.03 -9.72 7.67
N ALA A 562 -4.19 -9.10 6.83
CA ALA A 562 -4.44 -8.94 5.41
C ALA A 562 -4.85 -10.26 4.73
N THR A 563 -5.85 -10.19 3.84
CA THR A 563 -6.48 -11.41 3.28
C THR A 563 -6.17 -11.66 1.81
N ASN A 564 -5.53 -10.71 1.12
CA ASN A 564 -5.36 -10.80 -0.32
C ASN A 564 -4.49 -11.99 -0.77
N ALA A 565 -3.55 -12.47 0.06
CA ALA A 565 -2.68 -13.60 -0.24
C ALA A 565 -3.21 -14.97 0.20
N LEU A 566 -4.46 -15.04 0.67
CA LEU A 566 -5.09 -16.28 1.10
C LEU A 566 -5.55 -17.16 -0.07
N GLU A 567 -5.84 -18.42 0.26
CA GLU A 567 -6.46 -19.36 -0.66
C GLU A 567 -7.76 -18.79 -1.28
N GLY A 568 -7.86 -18.83 -2.62
CA GLY A 568 -9.03 -18.36 -3.34
C GLY A 568 -9.24 -16.84 -3.34
N ASN A 569 -8.26 -16.05 -2.90
CA ASN A 569 -8.28 -14.59 -2.92
C ASN A 569 -7.37 -14.04 -4.05
N ILE A 570 -7.29 -12.72 -4.19
CA ILE A 570 -6.73 -12.07 -5.38
C ILE A 570 -5.29 -12.50 -5.70
N TRP A 571 -4.43 -12.65 -4.69
CA TRP A 571 -3.03 -13.07 -4.85
C TRP A 571 -2.82 -14.57 -4.63
N ASP A 572 -3.87 -15.39 -4.73
CA ASP A 572 -3.78 -16.85 -4.53
C ASP A 572 -2.65 -17.46 -5.36
N ASN A 573 -2.53 -17.13 -6.65
CA ASN A 573 -1.45 -17.65 -7.50
C ASN A 573 -0.04 -17.17 -7.09
N PHE A 574 0.09 -16.16 -6.23
CA PHE A 574 1.36 -15.51 -5.87
C PHE A 574 1.81 -15.72 -4.41
N SER A 575 1.16 -16.63 -3.68
CA SER A 575 1.60 -17.12 -2.37
C SER A 575 1.65 -18.64 -2.37
N SER A 576 2.64 -19.25 -1.70
CA SER A 576 2.83 -20.70 -1.70
C SER A 576 1.73 -21.45 -0.94
N ARG A 577 1.64 -22.78 -1.15
CA ARG A 577 0.80 -23.64 -0.30
C ARG A 577 1.28 -23.61 1.14
N SER A 578 2.60 -23.62 1.33
CA SER A 578 3.24 -23.53 2.63
C SER A 578 2.86 -22.24 3.40
N TYR A 579 2.75 -21.08 2.73
CA TYR A 579 2.27 -19.84 3.36
C TYR A 579 0.79 -19.96 3.77
N LYS A 580 -0.05 -20.46 2.86
CA LYS A 580 -1.50 -20.64 3.11
C LYS A 580 -1.80 -21.69 4.18
N ASP A 581 -0.85 -22.56 4.48
CA ASP A 581 -0.95 -23.59 5.51
C ASP A 581 -0.46 -23.13 6.90
N LEU A 582 0.04 -21.89 7.05
CA LEU A 582 0.49 -21.39 8.34
C LEU A 582 -0.67 -21.40 9.37
N PRO A 583 -0.43 -21.95 10.58
CA PRO A 583 -1.46 -22.08 11.60
C PRO A 583 -1.84 -20.73 12.21
N SER A 584 -2.93 -20.69 12.97
CA SER A 584 -3.27 -19.55 13.83
C SER A 584 -2.19 -19.34 14.88
N VAL A 585 -1.85 -18.08 15.15
CA VAL A 585 -0.88 -17.68 16.19
C VAL A 585 -1.49 -17.60 17.60
N GLY A 586 -2.76 -17.99 17.77
CA GLY A 586 -3.48 -17.92 19.05
C GLY A 586 -4.30 -16.64 19.20
N GLU A 587 -4.27 -16.04 20.39
CA GLU A 587 -5.05 -14.84 20.72
C GLU A 587 -4.15 -13.64 20.98
N ILE A 588 -4.63 -12.45 20.62
CA ILE A 588 -4.02 -11.17 21.01
C ILE A 588 -5.00 -10.35 21.85
N THR A 589 -4.46 -9.49 22.70
CA THR A 589 -5.27 -8.48 23.39
C THR A 589 -5.40 -7.23 22.53
N VAL A 590 -6.65 -6.82 22.27
CA VAL A 590 -7.01 -5.54 21.65
C VAL A 590 -7.72 -4.65 22.67
N ARG A 591 -7.81 -3.34 22.40
CA ARG A 591 -8.45 -2.38 23.29
C ARG A 591 -9.56 -1.66 22.55
N ASP A 592 -10.70 -1.51 23.22
CA ASP A 592 -11.76 -0.62 22.76
C ASP A 592 -11.20 0.81 22.58
N PRO A 593 -11.40 1.46 21.41
CA PRO A 593 -10.76 2.75 21.10
C PRO A 593 -11.34 3.94 21.88
N TYR A 594 -12.41 3.75 22.66
CA TYR A 594 -13.05 4.81 23.45
C TYR A 594 -12.94 4.54 24.95
N THR A 595 -13.20 3.31 25.38
CA THR A 595 -13.18 2.94 26.81
C THR A 595 -11.84 2.35 27.26
N GLY A 596 -10.97 1.95 26.33
CA GLY A 596 -9.72 1.26 26.61
C GLY A 596 -9.87 -0.13 27.22
N LYS A 597 -11.09 -0.68 27.26
CA LYS A 597 -11.35 -1.99 27.86
C LYS A 597 -10.68 -3.07 27.01
N PRO A 598 -9.84 -3.93 27.61
CA PRO A 598 -9.20 -5.00 26.87
C PRO A 598 -10.19 -6.13 26.53
N SER A 599 -10.02 -6.72 25.35
CA SER A 599 -10.67 -7.97 24.94
C SER A 599 -9.67 -8.88 24.23
N GLN A 600 -9.93 -10.20 24.24
CA GLN A 600 -9.13 -11.14 23.45
C GLN A 600 -9.71 -11.26 22.05
N TYR A 601 -8.82 -11.24 21.06
CA TYR A 601 -9.13 -11.44 19.66
C TYR A 601 -8.39 -12.68 19.16
N ALA A 602 -9.16 -13.67 18.69
CA ALA A 602 -8.61 -14.91 18.15
C ALA A 602 -8.06 -14.65 16.73
N MET A 603 -6.74 -14.82 16.58
CA MET A 603 -6.08 -14.63 15.30
C MET A 603 -6.44 -15.79 14.36
N PRO A 604 -6.90 -15.52 13.14
CA PRO A 604 -7.25 -16.58 12.21
C PRO A 604 -5.99 -17.22 11.58
N ALA A 605 -6.11 -18.46 11.13
CA ALA A 605 -5.05 -19.18 10.41
C ALA A 605 -4.98 -18.81 8.91
N GLY A 606 -4.13 -19.50 8.16
CA GLY A 606 -4.13 -19.47 6.69
C GLY A 606 -3.07 -18.57 6.08
N GLY A 607 -2.00 -18.25 6.82
CA GLY A 607 -1.02 -17.22 6.43
C GLY A 607 -1.11 -15.92 7.21
N ARG A 608 -2.15 -15.77 8.06
CA ARG A 608 -2.41 -14.57 8.87
C ARG A 608 -1.76 -14.63 10.24
N GLY A 609 -1.53 -13.46 10.82
CA GLY A 609 -0.99 -13.28 12.16
C GLY A 609 0.54 -13.23 12.23
N TYR A 610 1.21 -13.13 11.08
CA TYR A 610 2.66 -13.08 11.01
C TYR A 610 3.16 -11.79 10.35
N THR A 611 4.27 -11.26 10.86
CA THR A 611 5.05 -10.20 10.21
C THR A 611 6.47 -10.69 10.01
N ARG A 612 7.01 -10.48 8.82
CA ARG A 612 8.40 -10.78 8.46
C ARG A 612 9.33 -9.76 9.09
N VAL A 613 10.48 -10.20 9.62
CA VAL A 613 11.45 -9.28 10.27
C VAL A 613 12.00 -8.25 9.28
N PRO A 614 11.91 -6.92 9.52
CA PRO A 614 12.53 -5.95 8.63
C PRO A 614 14.07 -6.01 8.71
N SER A 615 14.71 -5.87 7.55
CA SER A 615 16.15 -5.62 7.49
C SER A 615 16.47 -4.28 8.12
N LEU A 616 17.54 -4.24 8.91
CA LEU A 616 18.07 -3.02 9.50
C LEU A 616 19.20 -2.38 8.68
N ILE A 617 19.49 -2.88 7.47
CA ILE A 617 20.45 -2.24 6.57
C ILE A 617 20.04 -0.78 6.40
N SER A 618 20.97 0.14 6.66
CA SER A 618 20.76 1.57 6.52
C SER A 618 19.58 2.13 7.33
N VAL A 619 19.22 1.51 8.46
CA VAL A 619 18.07 1.92 9.31
C VAL A 619 18.13 3.39 9.73
N TRP A 620 19.34 3.97 9.82
CA TRP A 620 19.56 5.40 10.07
C TRP A 620 18.89 6.32 9.04
N SER A 621 18.57 5.81 7.85
CA SER A 621 18.01 6.57 6.72
C SER A 621 16.52 6.31 6.47
N THR A 622 15.90 5.38 7.20
CA THR A 622 14.55 4.88 6.87
C THR A 622 13.46 5.29 7.84
N ALA A 623 13.79 6.09 8.86
CA ALA A 623 12.81 6.59 9.81
C ALA A 623 11.75 7.51 9.14
N PRO A 624 10.51 7.58 9.64
CA PRO A 624 9.97 6.92 10.84
C PRO A 624 9.97 5.37 10.79
N LEU A 625 9.89 4.73 11.96
CA LEU A 625 9.97 3.27 12.08
C LEU A 625 8.59 2.62 12.24
N LEU A 626 8.59 1.28 12.33
CA LEU A 626 7.44 0.37 12.24
C LEU A 626 6.86 0.26 10.83
N GLN A 627 6.05 -0.76 10.61
CA GLN A 627 5.51 -1.08 9.27
C GLN A 627 4.64 0.01 8.66
N ASN A 628 4.11 0.93 9.46
CA ASN A 628 3.17 2.00 9.10
C ASN A 628 3.73 3.41 9.39
N ASN A 629 5.05 3.55 9.63
CA ASN A 629 5.70 4.82 9.96
C ASN A 629 5.15 5.55 11.20
N SER A 630 4.55 4.82 12.15
CA SER A 630 3.91 5.43 13.33
C SER A 630 4.86 5.73 14.50
N LEU A 631 6.17 5.48 14.35
CA LEU A 631 7.16 5.63 15.42
C LEU A 631 8.26 6.62 15.03
N GLY A 632 8.33 7.74 15.74
CA GLY A 632 9.21 8.87 15.43
C GLY A 632 8.56 9.93 14.53
N HIS A 633 9.19 11.10 14.48
CA HIS A 633 8.77 12.21 13.64
C HIS A 633 9.27 12.09 12.19
N PHE A 634 8.54 12.71 11.27
CA PHE A 634 8.90 12.84 9.87
C PHE A 634 9.55 14.20 9.59
N GLU A 635 10.62 14.22 8.80
CA GLU A 635 11.18 15.45 8.23
C GLU A 635 11.12 15.39 6.70
N ALA A 636 10.70 16.48 6.05
CA ALA A 636 10.66 16.56 4.59
C ALA A 636 12.04 16.73 3.94
N SER A 637 13.06 17.16 4.71
CA SER A 637 14.43 17.26 4.21
C SER A 637 15.05 15.87 4.03
N PRO A 638 15.61 15.55 2.85
CA PRO A 638 16.33 14.29 2.66
C PRO A 638 17.79 14.33 3.12
N SER A 639 18.22 15.42 3.76
CA SER A 639 19.59 15.58 4.26
C SER A 639 19.98 14.53 5.31
N ILE A 640 21.28 14.28 5.44
CA ILE A 640 21.82 13.33 6.42
C ILE A 640 21.42 13.73 7.83
N ASP A 641 21.57 15.00 8.19
CA ASP A 641 21.20 15.54 9.51
C ASP A 641 19.73 15.27 9.86
N ALA A 642 18.81 15.48 8.91
CA ALA A 642 17.38 15.25 9.10
C ALA A 642 17.09 13.76 9.30
N ARG A 643 17.66 12.89 8.47
CA ARG A 643 17.53 11.44 8.59
C ARG A 643 18.03 10.94 9.94
N VAL A 644 19.20 11.40 10.38
CA VAL A 644 19.78 11.01 11.68
C VAL A 644 18.92 11.52 12.85
N ARG A 645 18.34 12.72 12.78
CA ARG A 645 17.39 13.21 13.79
C ARG A 645 16.13 12.35 13.85
N SER A 646 15.50 12.06 12.71
CA SER A 646 14.32 11.19 12.65
C SER A 646 14.64 9.77 13.13
N PHE A 647 15.83 9.23 12.80
CA PHE A 647 16.30 7.93 13.31
C PHE A 647 16.46 7.95 14.83
N ASN A 648 17.17 8.93 15.39
CA ASN A 648 17.42 9.01 16.83
C ASN A 648 16.10 9.09 17.61
N ASP A 649 15.15 9.92 17.17
CA ASP A 649 13.83 10.02 17.79
C ASP A 649 13.04 8.70 17.69
N ALA A 650 12.99 8.09 16.49
CA ALA A 650 12.26 6.85 16.29
C ALA A 650 12.84 5.67 17.09
N ILE A 651 14.17 5.51 17.12
CA ILE A 651 14.83 4.42 17.84
C ILE A 651 14.77 4.63 19.36
N GLU A 652 14.80 5.88 19.83
CA GLU A 652 14.56 6.21 21.22
C GLU A 652 13.13 5.82 21.62
N GLN A 653 12.12 6.18 20.83
CA GLN A 653 10.74 5.75 21.10
C GLN A 653 10.54 4.23 21.00
N LEU A 654 11.38 3.52 20.23
CA LEU A 654 11.35 2.06 20.18
C LEU A 654 11.83 1.45 21.51
N LEU A 655 12.95 1.95 22.04
CA LEU A 655 13.62 1.43 23.24
C LEU A 655 13.06 2.01 24.56
N TRP A 656 12.35 3.13 24.50
CA TRP A 656 11.61 3.76 25.61
C TRP A 656 10.14 3.96 25.21
N PRO A 657 9.30 2.89 25.26
CA PRO A 657 7.91 2.94 24.80
C PRO A 657 7.04 4.01 25.47
N GLU A 658 7.40 4.44 26.68
CA GLU A 658 6.76 5.53 27.42
C GLU A 658 6.92 6.91 26.75
N LYS A 659 7.88 7.07 25.84
CA LYS A 659 8.10 8.28 25.05
C LYS A 659 7.28 8.32 23.76
N ARG A 660 6.59 7.24 23.41
CA ARG A 660 5.75 7.19 22.22
C ARG A 660 4.57 8.16 22.35
N ALA A 661 4.17 8.72 21.20
CA ALA A 661 2.97 9.54 21.12
C ALA A 661 1.73 8.80 21.68
N LYS A 662 0.89 9.52 22.40
CA LYS A 662 -0.36 9.04 22.99
C LYS A 662 -1.55 9.62 22.26
N ASP A 663 -2.68 8.93 22.33
CA ASP A 663 -3.93 9.45 21.78
C ASP A 663 -4.33 10.80 22.41
N ALA A 664 -4.04 10.96 23.70
CA ALA A 664 -4.26 12.20 24.45
C ALA A 664 -3.50 13.42 23.89
N ASP A 665 -2.38 13.21 23.20
CA ASP A 665 -1.58 14.30 22.61
C ASP A 665 -2.33 14.98 21.45
N GLN A 666 -3.33 14.31 20.87
CA GLN A 666 -4.17 14.87 19.82
C GLN A 666 -5.24 15.85 20.34
N LYS A 667 -5.44 15.96 21.67
CA LYS A 667 -6.53 16.74 22.27
C LYS A 667 -6.57 18.19 21.80
N GLN A 668 -5.42 18.81 21.58
CA GLN A 668 -5.32 20.19 21.12
C GLN A 668 -5.82 20.40 19.68
N ASN A 669 -5.92 19.33 18.89
CA ASN A 669 -6.33 19.34 17.49
C ASN A 669 -7.75 18.79 17.28
N LEU A 670 -8.46 18.43 18.36
CA LEU A 670 -9.77 17.80 18.32
C LEU A 670 -10.80 18.59 19.15
N PRO A 671 -12.11 18.54 18.81
CA PRO A 671 -13.14 19.21 19.59
C PRO A 671 -13.26 18.68 21.03
N ASP A 672 -13.79 19.53 21.92
CA ASP A 672 -14.05 19.14 23.30
C ASP A 672 -15.02 17.94 23.41
N GLY A 673 -14.77 17.08 24.39
CA GLY A 673 -15.58 15.89 24.70
C GLY A 673 -15.32 14.68 23.79
N VAL A 674 -14.31 14.71 22.92
CA VAL A 674 -13.83 13.50 22.22
C VAL A 674 -13.18 12.58 23.26
N ALA A 675 -13.62 11.32 23.32
CA ALA A 675 -12.99 10.31 24.14
C ALA A 675 -11.70 9.84 23.46
N LEU A 676 -10.57 10.03 24.15
CA LEU A 676 -9.24 9.64 23.72
C LEU A 676 -8.74 8.49 24.59
N LEU A 677 -8.08 7.53 23.97
CA LEU A 677 -7.52 6.38 24.66
C LEU A 677 -6.32 6.82 25.50
N ASP A 678 -6.49 6.74 26.81
CA ASP A 678 -5.42 7.00 27.78
C ASP A 678 -5.14 5.75 28.63
N GLY A 679 -3.94 5.68 29.20
CA GLY A 679 -3.50 4.55 30.01
C GLY A 679 -2.03 4.19 29.80
N PRO A 680 -1.56 3.11 30.45
CA PRO A 680 -0.18 2.66 30.33
C PRO A 680 0.11 2.06 28.94
N GLY A 681 1.32 2.32 28.47
CA GLY A 681 1.83 1.87 27.17
C GLY A 681 1.40 2.75 25.99
N PRO A 682 1.64 2.28 24.75
CA PRO A 682 1.23 2.99 23.53
C PRO A 682 -0.30 3.02 23.41
N THR A 683 -0.85 4.16 23.00
CA THR A 683 -2.32 4.34 22.87
C THR A 683 -2.77 5.05 21.60
N LEU A 684 -1.87 5.46 20.70
CA LEU A 684 -2.22 6.29 19.55
C LEU A 684 -3.26 5.62 18.65
N VAL A 685 -4.37 6.30 18.37
CA VAL A 685 -5.41 5.89 17.42
C VAL A 685 -5.46 6.91 16.28
N ASP A 686 -5.60 6.43 15.04
CA ASP A 686 -5.82 7.31 13.89
C ASP A 686 -7.30 7.77 13.88
N ARG A 687 -7.51 9.08 14.06
CA ARG A 687 -8.84 9.69 14.21
C ARG A 687 -9.09 10.73 13.13
N THR A 688 -10.35 10.87 12.73
CA THR A 688 -10.77 11.95 11.83
C THR A 688 -10.45 13.30 12.45
N THR A 689 -9.76 14.18 11.74
CA THR A 689 -9.33 15.49 12.27
C THR A 689 -10.43 16.53 12.27
N GLN A 690 -11.47 16.34 11.45
CA GLN A 690 -12.61 17.23 11.36
C GLN A 690 -13.89 16.47 10.99
N ARG A 691 -15.03 17.16 11.08
CA ARG A 691 -16.32 16.63 10.61
C ARG A 691 -16.20 16.27 9.13
N SER A 692 -16.51 15.03 8.79
CA SER A 692 -16.29 14.49 7.45
C SER A 692 -17.52 13.77 6.89
N TYR A 693 -17.50 13.51 5.58
CA TYR A 693 -18.59 12.91 4.83
C TYR A 693 -18.05 11.98 3.74
N LEU A 694 -18.78 10.91 3.46
CA LEU A 694 -18.63 10.17 2.21
C LEU A 694 -19.37 10.93 1.12
N ARG A 695 -18.69 11.30 0.04
CA ARG A 695 -19.25 12.13 -1.05
C ARG A 695 -19.14 11.42 -2.39
N VAL A 696 -20.18 11.61 -3.21
CA VAL A 696 -20.19 11.21 -4.62
C VAL A 696 -20.72 12.40 -5.43
N ALA A 697 -19.87 12.98 -6.28
CA ALA A 697 -20.28 14.10 -7.12
C ALA A 697 -21.37 13.66 -8.13
N SER A 698 -22.29 14.58 -8.43
CA SER A 698 -23.48 14.33 -9.25
C SER A 698 -23.15 13.71 -10.61
N GLY A 699 -22.08 14.16 -11.29
CA GLY A 699 -21.65 13.61 -12.58
C GLY A 699 -21.30 12.10 -12.57
N TYR A 700 -21.11 11.49 -11.39
CA TYR A 700 -20.89 10.05 -11.24
C TYR A 700 -22.17 9.25 -10.93
N LEU A 701 -23.29 9.91 -10.61
CA LEU A 701 -24.57 9.26 -10.29
C LEU A 701 -25.28 8.75 -11.56
N PRO A 702 -26.18 7.76 -11.46
CA PRO A 702 -27.02 7.35 -12.58
C PRO A 702 -28.05 8.44 -12.91
N ALA A 703 -28.43 8.58 -14.18
CA ALA A 703 -29.54 9.43 -14.57
C ALA A 703 -30.86 8.95 -13.90
N PRO A 704 -31.73 9.85 -13.40
CA PRO A 704 -31.72 11.31 -13.57
C PRO A 704 -30.90 12.10 -12.52
N LEU A 705 -30.29 11.45 -11.52
CA LEU A 705 -29.56 12.09 -10.41
C LEU A 705 -28.24 12.77 -10.86
N SER A 706 -27.85 12.60 -12.12
CA SER A 706 -26.57 13.08 -12.65
C SER A 706 -26.53 14.55 -13.07
N SER A 707 -27.66 15.27 -12.96
CA SER A 707 -27.76 16.68 -13.33
C SER A 707 -27.48 17.60 -12.13
N PRO A 708 -26.67 18.66 -12.28
CA PRO A 708 -26.50 19.68 -11.23
C PRO A 708 -27.81 20.33 -10.77
N THR A 709 -28.78 20.49 -11.68
CA THR A 709 -30.11 21.02 -11.34
C THR A 709 -30.96 20.02 -10.55
N ALA A 710 -30.77 18.72 -10.79
CA ALA A 710 -31.44 17.66 -10.01
C ALA A 710 -30.85 17.61 -8.59
N ALA A 711 -29.53 17.65 -8.45
CA ALA A 711 -28.86 17.68 -7.14
C ALA A 711 -29.31 18.85 -6.26
N THR A 712 -29.54 20.04 -6.84
CA THR A 712 -30.03 21.21 -6.09
C THR A 712 -31.46 21.02 -5.58
N ILE A 713 -32.34 20.45 -6.41
CA ILE A 713 -33.74 20.15 -6.03
C ILE A 713 -33.79 19.00 -5.00
N GLU A 714 -32.97 17.97 -5.19
CA GLU A 714 -32.85 16.82 -4.29
C GLU A 714 -32.28 17.22 -2.93
N HIS A 715 -31.27 18.09 -2.88
CA HIS A 715 -30.77 18.68 -1.64
C HIS A 715 -31.86 19.46 -0.90
N ALA A 716 -32.68 20.23 -1.63
CA ALA A 716 -33.79 20.97 -1.04
C ALA A 716 -34.88 20.04 -0.43
N LEU A 717 -35.05 18.83 -0.97
CA LEU A 717 -36.05 17.87 -0.51
C LEU A 717 -35.51 16.88 0.55
N ILE A 718 -34.24 16.49 0.45
CA ILE A 718 -33.59 15.44 1.26
C ILE A 718 -32.15 15.86 1.62
N PRO A 719 -31.97 16.92 2.42
CA PRO A 719 -30.65 17.53 2.68
C PRO A 719 -29.68 16.64 3.47
N TRP A 720 -30.17 15.58 4.12
CA TRP A 720 -29.36 14.61 4.88
C TRP A 720 -28.63 13.59 3.97
N LEU A 721 -29.08 13.41 2.72
CA LEU A 721 -28.53 12.44 1.76
C LEU A 721 -27.89 13.10 0.53
N PHE A 722 -28.41 14.26 0.13
CA PHE A 722 -27.89 15.02 -1.00
C PHE A 722 -27.21 16.28 -0.48
N GLY A 723 -25.95 16.49 -0.87
CA GLY A 723 -25.26 17.78 -0.77
C GLY A 723 -25.52 18.66 -1.99
N LYS A 724 -24.95 19.86 -2.01
CA LYS A 724 -25.13 20.82 -3.12
C LYS A 724 -24.64 20.28 -4.47
N ASP A 725 -23.66 19.38 -4.44
CA ASP A 725 -22.96 18.90 -5.63
C ASP A 725 -23.16 17.39 -5.91
N GLY A 726 -24.01 16.68 -5.14
CA GLY A 726 -24.23 15.23 -5.31
C GLY A 726 -24.73 14.50 -4.04
N ILE A 727 -24.41 13.21 -3.89
CA ILE A 727 -24.73 12.43 -2.68
C ILE A 727 -23.70 12.72 -1.59
N GLN A 728 -24.18 12.89 -0.36
CA GLN A 728 -23.36 13.07 0.84
C GLN A 728 -23.91 12.20 1.98
N ILE A 729 -23.09 11.29 2.50
CA ILE A 729 -23.43 10.42 3.64
C ILE A 729 -22.58 10.84 4.84
N GLY A 730 -23.25 11.12 5.96
CA GLY A 730 -22.66 11.62 7.20
C GLY A 730 -23.70 12.46 7.96
N PRO A 731 -23.28 13.41 8.82
CA PRO A 731 -21.90 13.72 9.18
C PRO A 731 -21.21 12.63 10.00
N ILE A 732 -19.90 12.46 9.80
CA ILE A 732 -19.00 11.70 10.68
C ILE A 732 -18.33 12.71 11.61
N PRO A 733 -18.44 12.57 12.96
CA PRO A 733 -17.82 13.49 13.90
C PRO A 733 -16.29 13.55 13.76
N ALA A 734 -15.69 14.71 14.04
CA ALA A 734 -14.27 14.78 14.34
C ALA A 734 -13.93 13.92 15.57
N GLY A 735 -12.73 13.36 15.63
CA GLY A 735 -12.30 12.44 16.69
C GLY A 735 -12.78 10.99 16.55
N THR A 736 -13.55 10.65 15.51
CA THR A 736 -13.95 9.26 15.23
C THR A 736 -12.73 8.44 14.80
N PRO A 737 -12.43 7.27 15.40
CA PRO A 737 -11.41 6.36 14.88
C PRO A 737 -11.70 6.02 13.42
N VAL A 738 -10.73 6.26 12.53
CA VAL A 738 -10.94 6.10 11.08
C VAL A 738 -11.24 4.63 10.74
N ASN A 739 -10.52 3.70 11.36
CA ASN A 739 -10.67 2.27 11.11
C ASN A 739 -12.05 1.73 11.49
N LEU A 740 -12.76 2.38 12.42
CA LEU A 740 -14.10 1.94 12.87
C LEU A 740 -15.11 1.90 11.71
N LEU A 741 -14.88 2.74 10.69
CA LEU A 741 -15.74 2.81 9.50
C LEU A 741 -15.05 2.18 8.28
N ALA A 742 -13.73 2.30 8.17
CA ALA A 742 -12.99 1.85 7.01
C ALA A 742 -12.70 0.33 7.00
N THR A 743 -12.73 -0.31 8.17
CA THR A 743 -12.39 -1.74 8.36
C THR A 743 -13.63 -2.62 8.60
N VAL A 744 -14.83 -2.11 8.34
CA VAL A 744 -16.07 -2.87 8.51
C VAL A 744 -16.11 -4.05 7.53
N ASP A 745 -16.37 -5.25 8.05
CA ASP A 745 -16.52 -6.47 7.27
C ASP A 745 -17.83 -6.48 6.48
N LEU A 746 -17.82 -5.84 5.31
CA LEU A 746 -19.01 -5.75 4.46
C LEU A 746 -19.44 -7.12 3.91
N MET A 747 -18.52 -8.07 3.80
CA MET A 747 -18.72 -9.38 3.19
C MET A 747 -17.86 -10.43 3.89
N SER A 748 -18.50 -11.36 4.60
CA SER A 748 -17.79 -12.39 5.36
C SER A 748 -16.81 -13.22 4.50
N ASP A 749 -15.59 -13.39 5.04
CA ASP A 749 -14.54 -14.25 4.50
C ASP A 749 -14.82 -15.75 4.69
N SER A 750 -15.93 -16.12 5.34
CA SER A 750 -16.27 -17.54 5.60
C SER A 750 -16.48 -18.33 4.30
N THR A 751 -15.92 -19.54 4.26
CA THR A 751 -16.19 -20.51 3.19
C THR A 751 -17.59 -21.11 3.30
N ASN A 752 -18.21 -21.07 4.47
CA ASN A 752 -19.55 -21.57 4.75
C ASN A 752 -20.64 -20.62 4.24
N ARG A 753 -21.55 -21.14 3.41
CA ARG A 753 -22.63 -20.33 2.81
C ARG A 753 -23.60 -19.74 3.85
N LEU A 754 -23.94 -20.51 4.89
CA LEU A 754 -24.92 -20.09 5.89
C LEU A 754 -24.36 -18.98 6.78
N GLU A 755 -23.12 -19.13 7.24
CA GLU A 755 -22.41 -18.09 8.02
C GLU A 755 -22.32 -16.78 7.24
N ARG A 756 -22.03 -16.84 5.93
CA ARG A 756 -22.03 -15.63 5.09
C ARG A 756 -23.40 -14.96 5.02
N ILE A 757 -24.48 -15.74 4.88
CA ILE A 757 -25.84 -15.18 4.82
C ILE A 757 -26.19 -14.53 6.15
N GLU A 758 -25.87 -15.19 7.27
CA GLU A 758 -26.10 -14.65 8.60
C GLU A 758 -25.32 -13.33 8.82
N HIS A 759 -24.03 -13.34 8.51
CA HIS A 759 -23.16 -12.16 8.59
C HIS A 759 -23.71 -11.01 7.77
N ASN A 760 -23.96 -11.24 6.47
CA ASN A 760 -24.43 -10.20 5.56
C ASN A 760 -25.80 -9.64 6.02
N THR A 761 -26.66 -10.47 6.59
CA THR A 761 -27.95 -10.02 7.16
C THR A 761 -27.74 -9.06 8.33
N LYS A 762 -26.80 -9.36 9.23
CA LYS A 762 -26.48 -8.48 10.37
C LYS A 762 -25.81 -7.18 9.94
N VAL A 763 -24.90 -7.23 8.96
CA VAL A 763 -24.28 -6.02 8.38
C VAL A 763 -25.34 -5.13 7.73
N VAL A 764 -26.28 -5.71 6.96
CA VAL A 764 -27.40 -4.94 6.39
C VAL A 764 -28.25 -4.30 7.49
N ALA A 765 -28.51 -5.03 8.59
CA ALA A 765 -29.24 -4.47 9.73
C ALA A 765 -28.49 -3.30 10.38
N LEU A 766 -27.17 -3.39 10.54
CA LEU A 766 -26.31 -2.29 11.01
C LEU A 766 -26.39 -1.07 10.08
N LEU A 767 -26.25 -1.27 8.76
CA LEU A 767 -26.34 -0.18 7.78
C LEU A 767 -27.72 0.50 7.79
N LEU A 768 -28.80 -0.28 7.95
CA LEU A 768 -30.16 0.25 8.09
C LEU A 768 -30.34 1.03 9.40
N LYS A 769 -29.80 0.53 10.52
CA LYS A 769 -29.80 1.21 11.82
C LYS A 769 -29.07 2.55 11.73
N LEU A 770 -27.85 2.55 11.20
CA LEU A 770 -27.06 3.76 10.98
C LEU A 770 -27.80 4.77 10.09
N LYS A 771 -28.39 4.30 9.00
CA LYS A 771 -29.20 5.14 8.11
C LYS A 771 -30.38 5.78 8.84
N TRP A 772 -31.15 4.99 9.58
CA TRP A 772 -32.30 5.51 10.34
C TRP A 772 -31.91 6.48 11.42
N ASP A 773 -30.79 6.25 12.11
CA ASP A 773 -30.31 7.16 13.13
C ASP A 773 -29.84 8.49 12.51
N LEU A 774 -29.06 8.45 11.42
CA LEU A 774 -28.64 9.66 10.69
C LEU A 774 -29.84 10.48 10.18
N GLN A 775 -30.93 9.83 9.75
CA GLN A 775 -32.17 10.49 9.33
C GLN A 775 -32.88 11.26 10.45
N ARG A 776 -32.60 10.96 11.72
CA ARG A 776 -33.18 11.65 12.88
C ARG A 776 -32.43 12.92 13.26
N LEU A 777 -31.28 13.18 12.65
CA LEU A 777 -30.55 14.42 12.90
C LEU A 777 -31.35 15.64 12.41
N PRO A 778 -31.32 16.77 13.15
CA PRO A 778 -31.83 18.03 12.63
C PRO A 778 -30.99 18.48 11.41
N ALA A 779 -31.49 19.44 10.62
CA ALA A 779 -30.83 19.90 9.40
C ALA A 779 -29.40 20.43 9.62
N ASN A 780 -29.08 20.95 10.81
CA ASN A 780 -27.75 21.41 11.21
C ASN A 780 -27.40 20.83 12.59
N PRO A 781 -27.00 19.54 12.65
CA PRO A 781 -26.76 18.89 13.93
C PRO A 781 -25.48 19.39 14.57
N THR A 782 -25.52 19.56 15.89
CA THR A 782 -24.35 19.82 16.74
C THR A 782 -23.45 18.58 16.79
N ASP A 783 -22.14 18.75 17.06
CA ASP A 783 -21.22 17.61 17.16
C ASP A 783 -21.59 16.64 18.29
N GLU A 784 -22.27 17.11 19.33
CA GLU A 784 -22.78 16.25 20.40
C GLU A 784 -23.93 15.34 19.92
N GLU A 785 -24.87 15.88 19.13
CA GLU A 785 -25.96 15.09 18.55
C GLU A 785 -25.45 14.01 17.59
N VAL A 786 -24.47 14.36 16.75
CA VAL A 786 -23.86 13.38 15.82
C VAL A 786 -23.11 12.30 16.61
N ARG A 787 -22.32 12.67 17.64
CA ARG A 787 -21.63 11.70 18.49
C ARG A 787 -22.58 10.73 19.21
N LYS A 788 -23.75 11.20 19.67
CA LYS A 788 -24.77 10.32 20.29
C LYS A 788 -25.29 9.25 19.35
N ILE A 789 -25.43 9.56 18.06
CA ILE A 789 -25.81 8.56 17.05
C ILE A 789 -24.69 7.53 16.86
N PHE A 790 -23.45 8.00 16.71
CA PHE A 790 -22.32 7.10 16.52
C PHE A 790 -22.13 6.17 17.72
N ALA A 791 -22.28 6.67 18.95
CA ALA A 791 -22.24 5.85 20.15
C ALA A 791 -23.30 4.73 20.19
N ASN A 792 -24.45 4.91 19.52
CA ASN A 792 -25.49 3.88 19.45
C ASN A 792 -25.14 2.72 18.50
N VAL A 793 -24.30 2.97 17.49
CA VAL A 793 -23.87 1.96 16.49
C VAL A 793 -22.44 1.47 16.71
N GLU A 794 -21.67 2.14 17.55
CA GLU A 794 -20.27 1.83 17.84
C GLU A 794 -20.03 0.37 18.26
N PRO A 795 -20.79 -0.23 19.21
CA PRO A 795 -20.57 -1.63 19.58
C PRO A 795 -20.75 -2.60 18.40
N ASP A 796 -21.70 -2.30 17.51
CA ASP A 796 -21.94 -3.09 16.30
C ASP A 796 -20.79 -2.89 15.31
N LEU A 797 -20.31 -1.65 15.12
CA LEU A 797 -19.18 -1.35 14.23
C LEU A 797 -17.89 -2.04 14.71
N VAL A 798 -17.58 -2.01 16.01
CA VAL A 798 -16.45 -2.74 16.59
C VAL A 798 -16.62 -4.26 16.41
N HIS A 799 -17.84 -4.78 16.56
CA HIS A 799 -18.10 -6.21 16.37
C HIS A 799 -17.87 -6.67 14.92
N PHE A 800 -18.19 -5.84 13.94
CA PHE A 800 -17.98 -6.12 12.52
C PHE A 800 -16.63 -5.62 11.98
N ASP A 801 -15.72 -5.16 12.84
CA ASP A 801 -14.40 -4.69 12.42
C ASP A 801 -13.48 -5.88 12.09
N LYS A 802 -12.91 -5.92 10.88
CA LYS A 802 -11.96 -6.97 10.46
C LYS A 802 -10.61 -6.90 11.17
N CYS A 803 -10.26 -5.75 11.74
CA CYS A 803 -9.07 -5.54 12.56
C CYS A 803 -9.41 -4.63 13.77
N PRO A 804 -9.92 -5.20 14.87
CA PRO A 804 -10.29 -4.43 16.06
C PRO A 804 -9.08 -3.93 16.88
N ASP A 805 -7.87 -3.89 16.31
CA ASP A 805 -6.67 -3.33 16.94
C ASP A 805 -6.46 -1.89 16.44
N PHE A 806 -7.06 -0.92 17.15
CA PHE A 806 -7.02 0.49 16.78
C PHE A 806 -5.71 1.20 17.16
N VAL A 807 -4.86 0.59 17.98
CA VAL A 807 -3.63 1.23 18.44
C VAL A 807 -2.53 1.05 17.40
N VAL A 808 -2.20 2.13 16.69
CA VAL A 808 -1.37 2.07 15.49
C VAL A 808 0.13 2.06 15.77
N ASN A 809 0.55 2.56 16.93
CA ASN A 809 1.97 2.67 17.32
C ASN A 809 2.44 1.60 18.31
N ARG A 810 1.73 0.47 18.37
CA ARG A 810 2.26 -0.72 19.01
C ARG A 810 3.40 -1.30 18.19
N GLY A 811 4.37 -1.89 18.88
CA GLY A 811 5.54 -2.52 18.28
C GLY A 811 6.15 -3.51 19.26
N HIS A 812 7.22 -4.16 18.86
CA HIS A 812 7.89 -5.08 19.77
C HIS A 812 8.51 -4.36 20.97
N TYR A 813 8.63 -5.08 22.06
CA TYR A 813 9.12 -4.58 23.35
C TYR A 813 10.49 -5.18 23.73
N PHE A 814 11.20 -5.78 22.76
CA PHE A 814 12.57 -6.26 22.94
C PHE A 814 13.48 -5.16 23.51
N GLY A 815 14.19 -5.49 24.59
CA GLY A 815 15.06 -4.56 25.30
C GLY A 815 14.36 -3.63 26.30
N THR A 816 13.06 -3.82 26.55
CA THR A 816 12.25 -3.03 27.50
C THR A 816 11.66 -3.93 28.59
N ASP A 817 11.26 -3.35 29.71
CA ASP A 817 10.60 -4.09 30.81
C ASP A 817 9.15 -4.53 30.47
N LEU A 818 8.64 -4.19 29.28
CA LEU A 818 7.32 -4.61 28.82
C LEU A 818 7.34 -6.00 28.14
N LEU A 819 8.52 -6.56 27.85
CA LEU A 819 8.65 -7.91 27.31
C LEU A 819 8.72 -8.93 28.46
N PRO A 820 7.82 -9.94 28.51
CA PRO A 820 7.93 -11.01 29.49
C PRO A 820 9.16 -11.90 29.24
N GLY A 821 9.79 -12.36 30.32
CA GLY A 821 10.81 -13.43 30.27
C GLY A 821 12.28 -12.97 30.14
N GLU A 822 12.55 -11.73 29.76
CA GLU A 822 13.90 -11.15 29.79
C GLU A 822 13.87 -9.77 30.48
N PRO A 823 14.87 -9.42 31.31
CA PRO A 823 14.93 -8.10 31.94
C PRO A 823 15.16 -7.01 30.88
N GLY A 824 14.59 -5.82 31.10
CA GLY A 824 14.84 -4.65 30.27
C GLY A 824 16.32 -4.25 30.26
N LEU A 825 16.74 -3.62 29.17
CA LEU A 825 18.09 -3.07 29.05
C LEU A 825 18.23 -1.81 29.91
N SER A 826 19.42 -1.61 30.48
CA SER A 826 19.76 -0.33 31.11
C SER A 826 19.79 0.80 30.07
N ASP A 827 19.63 2.05 30.50
CA ASP A 827 19.73 3.20 29.60
C ASP A 827 21.09 3.26 28.90
N GLN A 828 22.18 2.90 29.60
CA GLN A 828 23.51 2.82 29.01
C GLN A 828 23.59 1.78 27.88
N ASP A 829 22.94 0.62 28.07
CA ASP A 829 22.90 -0.43 27.06
C ASP A 829 22.06 -0.04 25.84
N LYS A 830 20.92 0.62 26.07
CA LYS A 830 20.08 1.16 25.00
C LYS A 830 20.85 2.20 24.16
N MET A 831 21.56 3.12 24.82
CA MET A 831 22.39 4.11 24.12
C MET A 831 23.55 3.47 23.36
N ALA A 832 24.23 2.48 23.95
CA ALA A 832 25.28 1.74 23.25
C ALA A 832 24.75 0.96 22.03
N LEU A 833 23.57 0.36 22.16
CA LEU A 833 22.88 -0.30 21.05
C LEU A 833 22.59 0.70 19.92
N ILE A 834 22.04 1.88 20.23
CA ILE A 834 21.76 2.92 19.23
C ILE A 834 23.04 3.29 18.45
N GLU A 835 24.16 3.49 19.14
CA GLU A 835 25.44 3.79 18.48
C GLU A 835 25.89 2.66 17.54
N PHE A 836 25.65 1.40 17.88
CA PHE A 836 25.94 0.29 16.98
C PHE A 836 24.98 0.25 15.78
N LEU A 837 23.69 0.50 15.98
CA LEU A 837 22.70 0.52 14.89
C LEU A 837 22.98 1.62 13.84
N LYS A 838 23.62 2.73 14.22
CA LYS A 838 24.08 3.77 13.28
C LYS A 838 25.13 3.27 12.28
N THR A 839 25.80 2.15 12.57
CA THR A 839 26.83 1.55 11.70
C THR A 839 26.25 0.68 10.58
N PHE A 840 24.95 0.38 10.62
CA PHE A 840 24.29 -0.59 9.75
C PHE A 840 24.05 -0.10 8.32
#